data_AF-A0A812S987-F1
#
_entry.id   AF-A0A812S987-F1
#
_cell.length_a   1.000
_cell.length_b   1.000
_cell.length_c   1.000
_cell.angle_alpha   90.00
_cell.angle_beta   90.00
_cell.angle_gamma   90.00
#
_symmetry.space_group_name_H-M   'P 1'
#
loop_
_entity.id
_entity.type
_entity.pdbx_description
1 polymer ?
#
loop_
_entity_poly.entity_id
_entity_poly.type
_entity_poly.pdbx_seq_one_letter_code
_entity_poly.pdbx_strand_id
1 'polypeptide(L)'
;MSVPRMLETFSAIEEELQRSFESMNSVSEQVQSLRDAVETLDSRDETERSESKTTTPTQSKTTTPRQRRVSLRGSSPISPKSRVLQEPPALVIHRHGKTQKQPSSVSKQVTAAASTKATDAGGTQLRLHGRWMDLATQSAEGPTKDTRKKVTHRLSQIGGMGSEQSLAKPQTVEPLHPHGAFRIFWDMIAMILIFCDTIMLPLALAWEEDMSSANFFSMMLYVNFCISLTFWTADLLVNLNTATYRKGTLVTQRFAIFKSYLHGWLMFDILLLGFDIMYVTSDANVSSEFRLVRVTRILRLLRLLRMLKLTRLNAIIEETAANSGKQWVTVVIAITNTALGMIFIAHLLTCMWYGVGRAVEIDNFDNPGGIQSWTVRAGARVHEIEPYIQYLHAMRWIVNTPSPPDIDPGSATERIFDILVSIFYLLVMGSAISKISGTIAELRAMNEARDRRRREVRQYLSHQHVSFELVSRIMRFVDYRLEKFSATNLDTSLISPTLQLELYVGQRSSFILEMPIFKLLQECYHDVFGSVCAALEKHVYEKGENIFVAGSWTSCLHITATGYYSYVEGYDAEGEAAEFNGTRWFGELSLYTEGSLHQSTLAAASFAETFTLTGPALADCVKQSRGCMAMFCDFAKDFVTAMQGSKTKCGDQEQVYWADECCKRNQHYQELYPDPKTRFKNITIPLKLKRSGSTSASGEEGVSSKGSFTVPRPRFSKSSRNSKGSQGSIKAVAFDSDAEKSPGVDFEPVQSVTSLYTRFSEGSAEVINPGLESYLKTLDGEKMETYKLIDDLQSILPELHSEHSPHVVFEQAAERERAESACISILALYKDRYDIFTQPQAPPVRMQEEQWIELQRLICWIEPDVERIHAVLVLLAIRALGKSKAVLQQMPRPMRRPEKAVLQLMESERNVVPSVLWLSERAEKYIENALEIHELFNLAQMLQGENLPANIGELRRCIEEKGEDMFRFYILFLLGFMSGIAAGTGSRFMNGKNASAVISGIRLLQRLMEVSPQAIYWGYLEERAEKLRLNFYTAEDLVLVRLSCLARVQEEKDYLQLRAAWDALKARERSALTDHFLADGIEEQAFILEFLPNCVANSKANNTVGLTGLLGVLVDLLNNLRLSMDSMPDMEKVIPVDLSEMAEFIAVVQNRFVFLTCVSRCQLQFIGQRVHLKMTGGNWGRTTDPDSDMTSLAYTLQDILQKQEVLEAYIMRREEEGSKRPKRASISLVRDYSWSSEMVRQEAF
;
A
#
# COMPACT_ATOMS: atom_id res chain seq x y z
N MET A 1 39.14 6.99 65.21
CA MET A 1 38.29 7.79 66.12
C MET A 1 37.39 6.84 66.89
N SER A 2 36.97 7.19 68.09
CA SER A 2 36.57 6.22 69.12
C SER A 2 35.16 5.64 68.95
N VAL A 3 35.03 4.34 69.24
CA VAL A 3 33.80 3.52 69.20
C VAL A 3 32.58 4.14 69.91
N PRO A 4 32.70 4.86 71.06
CA PRO A 4 31.52 5.43 71.74
C PRO A 4 30.69 6.38 70.89
N ARG A 5 31.32 7.21 70.04
CA ARG A 5 30.58 8.11 69.12
C ARG A 5 29.78 7.36 68.06
N MET A 6 30.23 6.16 67.68
CA MET A 6 29.51 5.34 66.71
C MET A 6 28.27 4.72 67.36
N LEU A 7 28.37 4.28 68.61
CA LEU A 7 27.23 3.80 69.40
C LEU A 7 26.20 4.89 69.66
N GLU A 8 26.62 6.11 70.02
CA GLU A 8 25.72 7.28 70.14
C GLU A 8 24.98 7.57 68.83
N THR A 9 25.65 7.52 67.68
CA THR A 9 24.97 7.70 66.38
C THR A 9 24.02 6.55 66.04
N PHE A 10 24.34 5.31 66.41
CA PHE A 10 23.43 4.17 66.20
C PHE A 10 22.16 4.29 67.06
N SER A 11 22.27 4.65 68.35
CA SER A 11 21.08 4.86 69.20
C SER A 11 20.21 6.03 68.74
N ALA A 12 20.82 7.10 68.22
CA ALA A 12 20.07 8.23 67.65
C ALA A 12 19.30 7.83 66.37
N ILE A 13 19.93 7.02 65.51
CA ILE A 13 19.29 6.48 64.30
C ILE A 13 18.15 5.51 64.67
N GLU A 14 18.32 4.70 65.72
CA GLU A 14 17.29 3.78 66.23
C GLU A 14 16.08 4.53 66.79
N GLU A 15 16.28 5.58 67.61
CA GLU A 15 15.18 6.46 68.05
C GLU A 15 14.46 7.13 66.88
N GLU A 16 15.19 7.60 65.86
CA GLU A 16 14.62 8.33 64.72
C GLU A 16 13.86 7.39 63.76
N LEU A 17 14.33 6.14 63.61
CA LEU A 17 13.58 5.05 62.97
C LEU A 17 12.30 4.71 63.74
N GLN A 18 12.37 4.61 65.07
CA GLN A 18 11.20 4.26 65.89
C GLN A 18 10.12 5.36 65.86
N ARG A 19 10.51 6.64 65.97
CA ARG A 19 9.59 7.78 65.76
C ARG A 19 9.00 7.80 64.35
N SER A 20 9.79 7.44 63.33
CA SER A 20 9.30 7.32 61.95
C SER A 20 8.28 6.19 61.80
N PHE A 21 8.47 5.08 62.50
CA PHE A 21 7.55 3.93 62.51
C PHE A 21 6.23 4.27 63.23
N GLU A 22 6.29 4.95 64.37
CA GLU A 22 5.11 5.46 65.09
C GLU A 22 4.33 6.49 64.24
N SER A 23 5.04 7.38 63.55
CA SER A 23 4.44 8.33 62.59
C SER A 23 3.76 7.61 61.41
N MET A 24 4.38 6.57 60.85
CA MET A 24 3.75 5.76 59.80
C MET A 24 2.52 4.99 60.29
N ASN A 25 2.53 4.47 61.51
CA ASN A 25 1.35 3.84 62.12
C ASN A 25 0.23 4.85 62.35
N SER A 26 0.53 6.06 62.83
CA SER A 26 -0.47 7.14 62.95
C SER A 26 -1.07 7.54 61.60
N VAL A 27 -0.28 7.60 60.53
CA VAL A 27 -0.78 7.85 59.17
C VAL A 27 -1.62 6.67 58.67
N SER A 28 -1.24 5.43 58.99
CA SER A 28 -2.02 4.22 58.67
C SER A 28 -3.40 4.23 59.34
N GLU A 29 -3.47 4.56 60.65
CA GLU A 29 -4.73 4.71 61.38
C GLU A 29 -5.59 5.86 60.81
N GLN A 30 -4.98 6.99 60.43
CA GLN A 30 -5.71 8.08 59.77
C GLN A 30 -6.26 7.66 58.40
N VAL A 31 -5.48 6.93 57.59
CA VAL A 31 -5.92 6.39 56.29
C VAL A 31 -7.01 5.33 56.46
N GLN A 32 -6.94 4.49 57.51
CA GLN A 32 -7.98 3.53 57.84
C GLN A 32 -9.26 4.26 58.25
N SER A 33 -9.19 5.25 59.15
CA SER A 33 -10.35 6.06 59.55
C SER A 33 -10.98 6.83 58.38
N LEU A 34 -10.18 7.28 57.40
CA LEU A 34 -10.66 7.89 56.16
C LEU A 34 -11.32 6.87 55.22
N ARG A 35 -10.85 5.63 55.18
CA ARG A 35 -11.51 4.55 54.42
C ARG A 35 -12.86 4.20 55.05
N ASP A 36 -12.90 4.01 56.36
CA ASP A 36 -14.13 3.71 57.09
C ASP A 36 -15.15 4.87 56.98
N ALA A 37 -14.67 6.12 56.95
CA ALA A 37 -15.48 7.31 56.67
C ALA A 37 -15.99 7.40 55.22
N VAL A 38 -15.30 6.81 54.25
CA VAL A 38 -15.74 6.74 52.84
C VAL A 38 -16.73 5.59 52.65
N GLU A 39 -16.49 4.41 53.24
CA GLU A 39 -17.44 3.28 53.19
C GLU A 39 -18.77 3.61 53.91
N THR A 40 -18.75 4.45 54.95
CA THR A 40 -19.96 4.99 55.60
C THR A 40 -20.65 6.15 54.83
N LEU A 41 -20.01 6.69 53.79
CA LEU A 41 -20.63 7.63 52.83
C LEU A 41 -21.23 6.88 51.63
N ASP A 42 -20.51 5.92 51.05
CA ASP A 42 -21.02 5.09 49.94
C ASP A 42 -22.26 4.27 50.36
N SER A 43 -22.27 3.71 51.58
CA SER A 43 -23.45 3.00 52.10
C SER A 43 -24.67 3.90 52.35
N ARG A 44 -24.49 5.21 52.52
CA ARG A 44 -25.58 6.20 52.58
C ARG A 44 -26.17 6.48 51.21
N ASP A 45 -25.32 6.68 50.21
CA ASP A 45 -25.74 6.88 48.81
C ASP A 45 -26.46 5.65 48.25
N GLU A 46 -26.08 4.43 48.65
CA GLU A 46 -26.82 3.22 48.28
C GLU A 46 -28.22 3.13 48.93
N THR A 47 -28.37 3.55 50.20
CA THR A 47 -29.71 3.61 50.83
C THR A 47 -30.64 4.61 50.15
N GLU A 48 -30.18 5.83 49.83
CA GLU A 48 -31.01 6.82 49.13
C GLU A 48 -31.33 6.42 47.67
N ARG A 49 -30.45 5.65 47.01
CA ARG A 49 -30.75 5.07 45.69
C ARG A 49 -31.78 3.95 45.74
N SER A 50 -31.88 3.22 46.85
CA SER A 50 -32.78 2.06 46.99
C SER A 50 -34.26 2.44 47.09
N GLU A 51 -34.60 3.61 47.65
CA GLU A 51 -36.01 4.04 47.82
C GLU A 51 -36.64 4.64 46.55
N SER A 52 -35.86 4.98 45.51
CA SER A 52 -36.36 5.73 44.34
C SER A 52 -36.81 4.91 43.13
N LYS A 53 -36.62 3.57 43.11
CA LYS A 53 -36.91 2.72 41.93
C LYS A 53 -37.49 1.34 42.25
N THR A 54 -38.75 1.29 42.70
CA THR A 54 -39.62 0.14 42.41
C THR A 54 -41.09 0.56 42.32
N THR A 55 -41.62 0.63 41.09
CA THR A 55 -42.97 0.13 40.73
C THR A 55 -43.25 0.36 39.23
N THR A 56 -43.38 -0.73 38.49
CA THR A 56 -44.15 -0.79 37.23
C THR A 56 -45.22 -1.89 37.35
N PRO A 57 -46.33 -1.82 36.61
CA PRO A 57 -47.59 -2.38 37.07
C PRO A 57 -48.04 -3.66 36.34
N THR A 58 -48.59 -4.64 37.07
CA THR A 58 -49.37 -5.73 36.45
C THR A 58 -50.61 -6.14 37.24
N GLN A 59 -51.72 -6.06 36.51
CA GLN A 59 -53.14 -6.31 36.79
C GLN A 59 -53.58 -7.52 37.67
N SER A 60 -54.61 -7.23 38.50
CA SER A 60 -55.81 -8.07 38.77
C SER A 60 -55.66 -9.34 39.66
N LYS A 61 -56.65 -9.82 40.44
CA LYS A 61 -58.12 -9.62 40.53
C LYS A 61 -58.64 -9.78 41.98
N THR A 62 -59.84 -9.23 42.27
CA THR A 62 -60.88 -9.72 43.26
C THR A 62 -60.49 -9.86 44.76
N THR A 63 -61.32 -9.59 45.78
CA THR A 63 -62.78 -9.33 45.89
C THR A 63 -63.12 -8.64 47.23
N THR A 64 -64.00 -7.61 47.20
CA THR A 64 -65.18 -7.28 48.08
C THR A 64 -65.32 -7.79 49.54
N PRO A 65 -66.20 -7.22 50.43
CA PRO A 65 -67.26 -6.20 50.18
C PRO A 65 -67.44 -5.08 51.25
N ARG A 66 -68.41 -4.19 50.95
CA ARG A 66 -69.55 -3.78 51.83
C ARG A 66 -69.54 -2.36 52.45
N GLN A 67 -70.50 -1.54 51.99
CA GLN A 67 -71.41 -0.60 52.71
C GLN A 67 -70.81 0.25 53.87
N ARG A 68 -71.02 1.58 53.93
CA ARG A 68 -72.33 2.27 53.82
C ARG A 68 -72.17 3.80 53.66
N ARG A 69 -73.23 4.46 53.16
CA ARG A 69 -73.55 5.92 53.24
C ARG A 69 -73.03 6.59 54.54
N VAL A 70 -72.65 7.88 54.55
CA VAL A 70 -73.55 9.07 54.48
C VAL A 70 -72.80 10.34 53.99
N SER A 71 -73.58 11.30 53.47
CA SER A 71 -73.21 12.60 52.90
C SER A 71 -72.80 13.70 53.90
N LEU A 72 -72.07 14.73 53.44
CA LEU A 72 -72.59 16.12 53.29
C LEU A 72 -71.53 17.12 52.75
N ARG A 73 -71.98 18.02 51.85
CA ARG A 73 -71.58 19.42 51.54
C ARG A 73 -70.09 19.87 51.66
N GLY A 74 -69.57 20.68 50.73
CA GLY A 74 -70.16 21.23 49.50
C GLY A 74 -69.39 22.40 48.88
N SER A 75 -69.86 22.83 47.70
CA SER A 75 -69.67 24.13 47.04
C SER A 75 -68.25 24.69 46.80
N SER A 76 -67.92 24.73 45.50
CA SER A 76 -67.25 25.78 44.70
C SER A 76 -67.68 27.25 45.05
N PRO A 77 -67.30 28.33 44.30
CA PRO A 77 -66.43 28.46 43.09
C PRO A 77 -65.51 29.74 43.07
N ILE A 78 -65.06 30.10 41.85
CA ILE A 78 -64.69 31.45 41.31
C ILE A 78 -63.20 31.87 41.35
N SER A 79 -62.76 32.44 40.21
CA SER A 79 -61.50 33.14 39.90
C SER A 79 -61.58 34.64 40.34
N PRO A 80 -60.84 35.69 39.85
CA PRO A 80 -59.82 35.78 38.78
C PRO A 80 -58.58 36.70 39.08
N LYS A 81 -57.72 36.84 38.06
CA LYS A 81 -56.73 37.93 37.75
C LYS A 81 -56.62 39.13 38.73
N SER A 82 -55.39 39.51 39.13
CA SER A 82 -54.82 40.86 38.85
C SER A 82 -53.36 41.13 39.31
N ARG A 83 -52.72 42.00 38.51
CA ARG A 83 -51.51 42.85 38.65
C ARG A 83 -50.96 43.27 40.04
N VAL A 84 -49.62 43.11 40.21
CA VAL A 84 -48.54 44.15 40.23
C VAL A 84 -48.49 45.27 41.31
N LEU A 85 -47.24 45.63 41.72
CA LEU A 85 -46.74 46.70 42.64
C LEU A 85 -46.70 46.32 44.14
N GLN A 86 -45.76 46.79 44.98
CA GLN A 86 -44.88 47.97 44.87
C GLN A 86 -43.52 47.86 45.62
N GLU A 87 -42.54 48.63 45.11
CA GLU A 87 -41.26 49.20 45.63
C GLU A 87 -41.13 49.49 47.16
N PRO A 88 -39.93 49.80 47.79
CA PRO A 88 -38.96 50.85 47.37
C PRO A 88 -37.44 50.63 47.80
N PRO A 89 -36.55 51.65 48.05
CA PRO A 89 -35.57 52.06 47.02
C PRO A 89 -34.11 52.47 47.48
N ALA A 90 -33.23 52.72 46.48
CA ALA A 90 -32.24 53.83 46.33
C ALA A 90 -31.03 54.14 47.29
N LEU A 91 -30.06 54.87 46.67
CA LEU A 91 -28.83 55.58 47.11
C LEU A 91 -27.51 54.77 47.12
N VAL A 92 -26.44 55.03 46.34
CA VAL A 92 -25.91 56.19 45.55
C VAL A 92 -25.22 57.32 46.36
N ILE A 93 -23.94 57.64 46.04
CA ILE A 93 -23.33 58.99 45.77
C ILE A 93 -21.81 59.11 46.12
N HIS A 94 -20.97 59.16 45.06
CA HIS A 94 -19.83 60.07 44.74
C HIS A 94 -18.56 60.38 45.61
N ARG A 95 -17.41 60.23 44.90
CA ARG A 95 -16.38 61.25 44.47
C ARG A 95 -15.05 61.52 45.23
N HIS A 96 -13.98 61.45 44.39
CA HIS A 96 -12.85 62.38 44.18
C HIS A 96 -11.49 62.17 44.88
N GLY A 97 -10.40 62.17 44.09
CA GLY A 97 -9.00 62.06 44.56
C GLY A 97 -7.92 61.79 43.49
N LYS A 98 -7.77 62.68 42.50
CA LYS A 98 -6.55 63.05 41.73
C LYS A 98 -5.24 62.20 41.90
N THR A 99 -4.78 61.41 40.91
CA THR A 99 -3.96 61.72 39.68
C THR A 99 -2.42 61.61 39.79
N GLN A 100 -1.78 60.70 39.03
CA GLN A 100 -0.80 61.03 37.96
C GLN A 100 -0.36 59.82 37.09
N LYS A 101 -0.40 59.99 35.75
CA LYS A 101 0.54 59.58 34.65
C LYS A 101 1.33 58.23 34.76
N GLN A 102 1.53 57.41 33.71
CA GLN A 102 1.57 57.59 32.23
C GLN A 102 1.15 56.26 31.48
N PRO A 103 1.20 56.08 30.13
CA PRO A 103 0.16 55.33 29.41
C PRO A 103 0.61 54.07 28.61
N SER A 104 -0.32 53.12 28.49
CA SER A 104 -0.35 52.11 27.40
C SER A 104 -1.78 51.61 27.11
N SER A 105 -2.58 52.44 26.43
CA SER A 105 -3.79 52.01 25.72
C SER A 105 -3.39 51.32 24.40
N VAL A 106 -4.14 50.40 23.79
CA VAL A 106 -5.61 50.34 23.68
C VAL A 106 -6.13 48.91 23.79
N SER A 107 -6.93 48.64 24.82
CA SER A 107 -7.91 47.55 24.84
C SER A 107 -9.26 48.09 25.33
N LYS A 108 -9.97 48.79 24.44
CA LYS A 108 -11.41 49.14 24.55
C LYS A 108 -11.93 49.81 23.28
N GLN A 109 -12.30 48.99 22.29
CA GLN A 109 -13.25 49.38 21.26
C GLN A 109 -14.09 48.17 20.78
N VAL A 110 -14.62 47.44 21.76
CA VAL A 110 -15.84 46.63 21.59
C VAL A 110 -16.97 47.44 22.23
N THR A 111 -18.17 47.41 21.63
CA THR A 111 -19.38 48.19 21.98
C THR A 111 -19.36 49.71 21.71
N ALA A 112 -19.15 50.14 20.45
CA ALA A 112 -19.57 51.47 19.97
C ALA A 112 -19.76 51.59 18.43
N ALA A 113 -20.36 50.59 17.76
CA ALA A 113 -20.68 50.69 16.32
C ALA A 113 -21.86 49.81 15.88
N ALA A 114 -22.88 49.64 16.73
CA ALA A 114 -24.11 48.88 16.43
C ALA A 114 -25.33 49.80 16.25
N SER A 115 -25.18 50.88 15.45
CA SER A 115 -26.31 51.71 14.98
C SER A 115 -25.90 52.65 13.85
N THR A 116 -25.62 52.08 12.67
CA THR A 116 -25.62 52.85 11.41
C THR A 116 -26.38 52.03 10.37
N LYS A 117 -27.42 52.65 9.80
CA LYS A 117 -28.28 52.05 8.78
C LYS A 117 -27.45 51.54 7.60
N ALA A 118 -27.41 50.23 7.40
CA ALA A 118 -27.18 49.65 6.09
C ALA A 118 -28.53 49.68 5.34
N THR A 119 -28.82 50.80 4.69
CA THR A 119 -29.84 50.85 3.62
C THR A 119 -29.36 50.04 2.41
N ASP A 120 -30.31 49.50 1.64
CA ASP A 120 -30.08 48.73 0.40
C ASP A 120 -28.88 49.17 -0.44
N ALA A 121 -27.87 48.30 -0.59
CA ALA A 121 -27.12 48.06 -1.83
C ALA A 121 -25.91 47.11 -1.61
N GLY A 122 -25.80 46.06 -2.44
CA GLY A 122 -24.54 45.33 -2.69
C GLY A 122 -24.28 44.10 -1.82
N GLY A 123 -24.28 42.91 -2.43
CA GLY A 123 -23.83 41.68 -1.79
C GLY A 123 -22.31 41.61 -1.67
N THR A 124 -21.82 41.15 -0.51
CA THR A 124 -20.38 41.02 -0.22
C THR A 124 -19.77 39.89 -1.05
N GLN A 125 -18.90 40.22 -2.02
CA GLN A 125 -18.13 39.22 -2.76
C GLN A 125 -17.12 38.52 -1.83
N LEU A 126 -17.29 37.22 -1.58
CA LEU A 126 -16.27 36.37 -0.96
C LEU A 126 -15.04 36.31 -1.85
N ARG A 127 -13.92 36.95 -1.46
CA ARG A 127 -12.68 36.91 -2.23
C ARG A 127 -11.73 35.85 -1.68
N LEU A 128 -11.02 35.19 -2.60
CA LEU A 128 -9.87 34.34 -2.24
C LEU A 128 -8.85 35.17 -1.46
N HIS A 129 -8.30 34.61 -0.40
CA HIS A 129 -7.28 35.25 0.43
C HIS A 129 -6.02 35.57 -0.42
N GLY A 130 -5.35 36.69 -0.16
CA GLY A 130 -4.27 37.24 -1.00
C GLY A 130 -3.20 36.21 -1.37
N ARG A 131 -2.75 35.39 -0.41
CA ARG A 131 -1.81 34.27 -0.69
C ARG A 131 -2.31 33.27 -1.73
N TRP A 132 -3.61 32.95 -1.77
CA TRP A 132 -4.19 32.09 -2.80
C TRP A 132 -4.31 32.82 -4.15
N MET A 133 -4.51 34.14 -4.17
CA MET A 133 -4.40 34.92 -5.42
C MET A 133 -2.96 34.97 -5.93
N ASP A 134 -1.97 35.13 -5.06
CA ASP A 134 -0.54 35.09 -5.41
C ASP A 134 -0.14 33.72 -5.98
N LEU A 135 -0.57 32.63 -5.34
CA LEU A 135 -0.34 31.26 -5.81
C LEU A 135 -1.12 30.96 -7.10
N ALA A 136 -2.36 31.45 -7.24
CA ALA A 136 -3.13 31.33 -8.47
C ALA A 136 -2.50 32.13 -9.63
N THR A 137 -1.86 33.26 -9.34
CA THR A 137 -1.12 34.06 -10.33
C THR A 137 0.18 33.35 -10.75
N GLN A 138 0.93 32.79 -9.79
CA GLN A 138 2.08 31.89 -10.04
C GLN A 138 1.68 30.58 -10.75
N SER A 139 0.41 30.18 -10.67
CA SER A 139 -0.18 29.05 -11.41
C SER A 139 -0.74 29.44 -12.79
N ALA A 140 -0.99 30.73 -13.03
CA ALA A 140 -1.55 31.25 -14.28
C ALA A 140 -0.48 31.51 -15.35
N GLU A 141 0.80 31.54 -14.97
CA GLU A 141 1.92 31.22 -15.86
C GLU A 141 1.83 29.73 -16.25
N GLY A 142 0.96 29.47 -17.22
CA GLY A 142 0.24 28.20 -17.31
C GLY A 142 1.12 26.96 -17.55
N PRO A 143 0.66 25.78 -17.08
CA PRO A 143 1.33 24.52 -17.36
C PRO A 143 1.30 24.22 -18.86
N THR A 144 2.48 24.13 -19.48
CA THR A 144 2.62 23.57 -20.84
C THR A 144 2.15 22.11 -20.86
N LYS A 145 1.80 21.59 -22.05
CA LYS A 145 1.24 20.24 -22.24
C LYS A 145 2.06 19.11 -21.55
N ASP A 146 3.37 19.29 -21.38
CA ASP A 146 4.25 18.37 -20.63
C ASP A 146 3.89 18.21 -19.16
N THR A 147 3.37 19.24 -18.51
CA THR A 147 3.00 19.17 -17.08
C THR A 147 1.77 18.27 -16.90
N ARG A 148 0.86 18.26 -17.87
CA ARG A 148 -0.33 17.39 -17.89
C ARG A 148 0.05 15.91 -18.05
N LYS A 149 1.10 15.60 -18.83
CA LYS A 149 1.73 14.27 -18.85
C LYS A 149 2.43 13.95 -17.52
N LYS A 150 3.09 14.91 -16.88
CA LYS A 150 3.85 14.68 -15.62
C LYS A 150 2.97 14.49 -14.37
N VAL A 151 1.74 15.04 -14.33
CA VAL A 151 0.79 14.83 -13.23
C VAL A 151 0.13 13.45 -13.34
N THR A 152 -0.45 13.12 -14.50
CA THR A 152 -0.97 11.76 -14.78
C THR A 152 0.09 10.66 -14.53
N HIS A 153 1.36 10.92 -14.86
CA HIS A 153 2.50 10.02 -14.61
C HIS A 153 2.94 9.95 -13.12
N ARG A 154 2.59 10.92 -12.28
CA ARG A 154 2.80 10.81 -10.81
C ARG A 154 1.63 10.10 -10.13
N LEU A 155 0.40 10.30 -10.60
CA LEU A 155 -0.77 9.58 -10.09
C LEU A 155 -0.70 8.08 -10.38
N SER A 156 -0.12 7.68 -11.52
CA SER A 156 0.20 6.28 -11.80
C SER A 156 1.34 5.70 -10.94
N GLN A 157 2.18 6.54 -10.30
CA GLN A 157 3.25 6.10 -9.40
C GLN A 157 2.79 5.96 -7.95
N ILE A 158 1.97 6.88 -7.43
CA ILE A 158 1.66 6.93 -6.00
C ILE A 158 0.58 5.90 -5.61
N GLY A 159 -0.29 5.51 -6.54
CA GLY A 159 -1.12 4.31 -6.40
C GLY A 159 -0.34 2.99 -6.30
N GLY A 160 1.01 3.01 -6.33
CA GLY A 160 1.90 1.87 -6.13
C GLY A 160 2.37 1.63 -4.69
N MET A 161 2.09 2.52 -3.73
CA MET A 161 2.65 2.46 -2.36
C MET A 161 1.65 2.06 -1.26
N GLY A 162 0.47 1.53 -1.63
CA GLY A 162 -0.46 0.89 -0.70
C GLY A 162 -0.33 -0.64 -0.70
N SER A 163 -0.19 -1.23 0.48
CA SER A 163 -0.08 -2.68 0.78
C SER A 163 1.12 -3.43 0.16
N GLU A 164 2.30 -3.28 0.75
CA GLU A 164 3.25 -4.40 0.84
C GLU A 164 2.71 -5.45 1.82
N GLN A 165 1.86 -6.36 1.34
CA GLN A 165 1.57 -7.61 2.05
C GLN A 165 1.71 -8.82 1.11
N SER A 166 2.89 -9.44 1.22
CA SER A 166 3.20 -10.85 0.94
C SER A 166 2.54 -11.54 -0.26
N LEU A 167 3.34 -11.92 -1.25
CA LEU A 167 3.11 -13.19 -1.95
C LEU A 167 4.40 -13.92 -2.37
N ALA A 168 4.62 -15.07 -1.72
CA ALA A 168 5.39 -16.24 -2.14
C ALA A 168 6.65 -16.07 -3.02
N LYS A 169 7.84 -16.01 -2.38
CA LYS A 169 9.07 -16.57 -2.97
C LYS A 169 9.01 -18.11 -3.02
N PRO A 170 9.77 -18.77 -3.91
CA PRO A 170 10.02 -20.21 -3.79
C PRO A 170 10.68 -20.52 -2.44
N GLN A 171 10.29 -21.65 -1.83
CA GLN A 171 10.62 -21.98 -0.44
C GLN A 171 12.11 -22.28 -0.21
N THR A 172 12.91 -21.23 -0.02
CA THR A 172 14.06 -21.31 0.88
C THR A 172 13.61 -20.82 2.25
N VAL A 173 13.83 -21.62 3.31
CA VAL A 173 13.39 -21.27 4.66
C VAL A 173 14.12 -20.00 5.09
N GLU A 174 13.41 -18.88 5.15
CA GLU A 174 14.00 -17.60 5.56
C GLU A 174 14.50 -17.70 7.02
N PRO A 175 15.63 -17.06 7.37
CA PRO A 175 16.11 -17.06 8.75
C PRO A 175 15.07 -16.45 9.70
N LEU A 176 14.99 -16.99 10.91
CA LEU A 176 14.08 -16.51 11.95
C LEU A 176 14.38 -15.05 12.30
N HIS A 177 13.34 -14.22 12.29
CA HIS A 177 13.46 -12.84 12.70
C HIS A 177 13.71 -12.75 14.22
N PRO A 178 14.72 -11.98 14.70
CA PRO A 178 15.06 -11.92 16.12
C PRO A 178 13.90 -11.42 17.01
N HIS A 179 13.12 -10.44 16.54
CA HIS A 179 11.91 -9.95 17.22
C HIS A 179 10.62 -10.66 16.76
N GLY A 180 10.73 -11.81 16.09
CA GLY A 180 9.57 -12.58 15.64
C GLY A 180 8.85 -13.28 16.79
N ALA A 181 7.52 -13.40 16.73
CA ALA A 181 6.72 -14.00 17.80
C ALA A 181 7.18 -15.42 18.21
N PHE A 182 7.56 -16.25 17.23
CA PHE A 182 8.17 -17.57 17.50
C PHE A 182 9.45 -17.46 18.32
N ARG A 183 10.32 -16.48 18.01
CA ARG A 183 11.60 -16.33 18.71
C ARG A 183 11.40 -15.82 20.14
N ILE A 184 10.50 -14.87 20.35
CA ILE A 184 10.13 -14.37 21.68
C ILE A 184 9.55 -15.52 22.53
N PHE A 185 8.65 -16.33 21.96
CA PHE A 185 8.11 -17.51 22.63
C PHE A 185 9.18 -18.56 22.96
N TRP A 186 10.13 -18.80 22.05
CA TRP A 186 11.27 -19.70 22.26
C TRP A 186 12.19 -19.23 23.38
N ASP A 187 12.60 -17.95 23.39
CA ASP A 187 13.41 -17.38 24.46
C ASP A 187 12.64 -17.38 25.80
N MET A 188 11.30 -17.25 25.81
CA MET A 188 10.47 -17.42 27.03
C MET A 188 10.48 -18.86 27.57
N ILE A 189 10.52 -19.89 26.72
CA ILE A 189 10.71 -21.29 27.18
C ILE A 189 12.13 -21.47 27.72
N ALA A 190 13.15 -20.92 27.05
CA ALA A 190 14.54 -20.95 27.51
C ALA A 190 14.66 -20.34 28.92
N MET A 191 13.99 -19.20 29.15
CA MET A 191 13.89 -18.53 30.44
C MET A 191 13.33 -19.42 31.55
N ILE A 192 12.22 -20.12 31.29
CA ILE A 192 11.59 -21.03 32.26
C ILE A 192 12.52 -22.20 32.57
N LEU A 193 13.18 -22.79 31.56
CA LEU A 193 14.11 -23.90 31.77
C LEU A 193 15.37 -23.48 32.54
N ILE A 194 15.93 -22.28 32.28
CA ILE A 194 17.01 -21.70 33.08
C ILE A 194 16.56 -21.57 34.54
N PHE A 195 15.34 -21.07 34.79
CA PHE A 195 14.80 -20.90 36.15
C PHE A 195 14.59 -22.24 36.87
N CYS A 196 14.10 -23.27 36.16
CA CYS A 196 13.99 -24.63 36.70
C CYS A 196 15.36 -25.22 37.05
N ASP A 197 16.33 -25.20 36.13
CA ASP A 197 17.72 -25.66 36.38
C ASP A 197 18.34 -24.92 37.59
N THR A 198 18.06 -23.62 37.70
CA THR A 198 18.56 -22.73 38.76
C THR A 198 18.13 -23.14 40.18
N ILE A 199 16.90 -23.67 40.33
CA ILE A 199 16.37 -24.15 41.61
C ILE A 199 16.71 -25.64 41.83
N MET A 200 16.60 -26.45 40.77
CA MET A 200 16.72 -27.90 40.87
C MET A 200 18.18 -28.37 41.06
N LEU A 201 19.16 -27.71 40.44
CA LEU A 201 20.57 -28.16 40.49
C LEU A 201 21.23 -27.97 41.87
N PRO A 202 21.09 -26.83 42.58
CA PRO A 202 21.64 -26.68 43.93
C PRO A 202 20.98 -27.63 44.94
N LEU A 203 19.66 -27.83 44.81
CA LEU A 203 18.88 -28.73 45.65
C LEU A 203 19.32 -30.20 45.46
N ALA A 204 19.45 -30.66 44.21
CA ALA A 204 19.95 -32.00 43.89
C ALA A 204 21.37 -32.25 44.39
N LEU A 205 22.24 -31.24 44.36
CA LEU A 205 23.62 -31.36 44.85
C LEU A 205 23.67 -31.45 46.38
N ALA A 206 22.90 -30.64 47.11
CA ALA A 206 22.89 -30.62 48.57
C ALA A 206 22.26 -31.88 49.19
N TRP A 207 21.23 -32.45 48.57
CA TRP A 207 20.61 -33.71 49.00
C TRP A 207 21.25 -34.98 48.38
N GLU A 208 22.21 -34.84 47.46
CA GLU A 208 22.82 -35.95 46.69
C GLU A 208 21.79 -36.91 46.08
N GLU A 209 20.69 -36.38 45.54
CA GLU A 209 19.69 -37.18 44.81
C GLU A 209 20.24 -37.52 43.41
N ASP A 210 20.55 -38.79 43.19
CA ASP A 210 20.95 -39.34 41.90
C ASP A 210 19.72 -39.68 41.05
N MET A 211 19.80 -39.43 39.74
CA MET A 211 18.70 -39.60 38.76
C MET A 211 18.23 -41.06 38.56
N SER A 212 18.86 -42.01 39.24
CA SER A 212 18.54 -43.44 39.23
C SER A 212 17.70 -43.88 40.43
N SER A 213 17.42 -43.00 41.40
CA SER A 213 16.56 -43.33 42.55
C SER A 213 15.09 -43.38 42.13
N ALA A 214 14.30 -44.29 42.72
CA ALA A 214 12.88 -44.48 42.38
C ALA A 214 11.94 -43.42 42.99
N ASN A 215 12.49 -42.30 43.48
CA ASN A 215 11.75 -41.23 44.14
C ASN A 215 11.16 -40.24 43.12
N PHE A 216 10.00 -39.65 43.43
CA PHE A 216 9.35 -38.64 42.59
C PHE A 216 10.27 -37.46 42.22
N PHE A 217 11.09 -37.00 43.17
CA PHE A 217 12.04 -35.91 42.95
C PHE A 217 13.16 -36.27 41.95
N SER A 218 13.67 -37.51 42.00
CA SER A 218 14.66 -38.03 41.04
C SER A 218 14.06 -38.18 39.63
N MET A 219 12.83 -38.70 39.53
CA MET A 219 12.08 -38.72 38.26
C MET A 219 11.92 -37.32 37.68
N MET A 220 11.59 -36.32 38.51
CA MET A 220 11.46 -34.92 38.10
C MET A 220 12.81 -34.32 37.64
N LEU A 221 13.91 -34.64 38.32
CA LEU A 221 15.27 -34.25 37.92
C LEU A 221 15.67 -34.86 36.57
N TYR A 222 15.38 -36.15 36.36
CA TYR A 222 15.66 -36.85 35.11
C TYR A 222 14.84 -36.25 33.95
N VAL A 223 13.53 -36.05 34.13
CA VAL A 223 12.65 -35.43 33.13
C VAL A 223 13.09 -34.01 32.80
N ASN A 224 13.38 -33.16 33.81
CA ASN A 224 13.90 -31.81 33.58
C ASN A 224 15.24 -31.84 32.81
N PHE A 225 16.13 -32.79 33.13
CA PHE A 225 17.39 -32.95 32.41
C PHE A 225 17.20 -33.36 30.94
N CYS A 226 16.33 -34.33 30.65
CA CYS A 226 16.00 -34.73 29.28
C CYS A 226 15.40 -33.55 28.49
N ILE A 227 14.44 -32.83 29.07
CA ILE A 227 13.83 -31.64 28.45
C ILE A 227 14.91 -30.58 28.17
N SER A 228 15.76 -30.26 29.15
CA SER A 228 16.85 -29.31 28.98
C SER A 228 17.83 -29.74 27.89
N LEU A 229 18.26 -31.01 27.85
CA LEU A 229 19.18 -31.51 26.81
C LEU A 229 18.58 -31.38 25.40
N THR A 230 17.32 -31.78 25.22
CA THR A 230 16.59 -31.64 23.94
C THR A 230 16.35 -30.16 23.58
N PHE A 231 16.07 -29.31 24.57
CA PHE A 231 15.86 -27.89 24.32
C PHE A 231 17.16 -27.16 23.93
N TRP A 232 18.28 -27.37 24.64
CA TRP A 232 19.54 -26.70 24.35
C TRP A 232 20.21 -27.17 23.06
N THR A 233 20.00 -28.44 22.66
CA THR A 233 20.36 -28.91 21.32
C THR A 233 19.54 -28.22 20.23
N ALA A 234 18.24 -28.01 20.45
CA ALA A 234 17.40 -27.24 19.54
C ALA A 234 17.74 -25.73 19.52
N ASP A 235 18.01 -25.09 20.68
CA ASP A 235 18.39 -23.67 20.76
C ASP A 235 19.65 -23.36 19.94
N LEU A 236 20.61 -24.29 19.91
CA LEU A 236 21.79 -24.19 19.05
C LEU A 236 21.42 -24.09 17.56
N LEU A 237 20.49 -24.94 17.10
CA LEU A 237 19.99 -24.94 15.71
C LEU A 237 19.13 -23.70 15.39
N VAL A 238 18.33 -23.23 16.35
CA VAL A 238 17.52 -22.01 16.22
C VAL A 238 18.44 -20.78 16.15
N ASN A 239 19.43 -20.66 17.03
CA ASN A 239 20.40 -19.55 17.04
C ASN A 239 21.21 -19.50 15.73
N LEU A 240 21.59 -20.65 15.16
CA LEU A 240 22.26 -20.75 13.85
C LEU A 240 21.39 -20.27 12.67
N ASN A 241 20.07 -20.27 12.82
CA ASN A 241 19.11 -19.81 11.81
C ASN A 241 18.43 -18.47 12.17
N THR A 242 18.86 -17.78 13.23
CA THR A 242 18.28 -16.48 13.65
C THR A 242 19.07 -15.33 13.04
N ALA A 243 18.39 -14.39 12.38
CA ALA A 243 19.03 -13.22 11.77
C ALA A 243 19.57 -12.23 12.84
N THR A 244 20.63 -11.49 12.50
CA THR A 244 21.31 -10.57 13.43
C THR A 244 21.39 -9.16 12.85
N TYR A 245 21.22 -8.13 13.68
CA TYR A 245 21.40 -6.75 13.26
C TYR A 245 22.87 -6.34 13.25
N ARG A 246 23.28 -5.61 12.22
CA ARG A 246 24.62 -5.03 12.12
C ARG A 246 24.53 -3.58 11.63
N LYS A 247 24.77 -2.62 12.52
CA LYS A 247 24.61 -1.18 12.24
C LYS A 247 23.21 -0.81 11.69
N GLY A 248 22.16 -1.41 12.25
CA GLY A 248 20.77 -1.16 11.86
C GLY A 248 20.24 -1.99 10.68
N THR A 249 21.10 -2.66 9.88
CA THR A 249 20.63 -3.56 8.83
C THR A 249 20.48 -5.00 9.36
N LEU A 250 19.39 -5.67 8.98
CA LEU A 250 19.15 -7.07 9.33
C LEU A 250 19.96 -7.98 8.40
N VAL A 251 20.91 -8.74 8.94
CA VAL A 251 21.74 -9.66 8.18
C VAL A 251 21.06 -11.03 8.11
N THR A 252 20.47 -11.33 6.94
CA THR A 252 19.77 -12.60 6.65
C THR A 252 20.67 -13.66 5.99
N GLN A 253 21.90 -13.31 5.59
CA GLN A 253 22.82 -14.26 4.97
C GLN A 253 23.33 -15.29 6.00
N ARG A 254 22.96 -16.57 5.85
CA ARG A 254 23.30 -17.65 6.79
C ARG A 254 24.80 -17.78 7.09
N PHE A 255 25.68 -17.57 6.09
CA PHE A 255 27.13 -17.60 6.32
C PHE A 255 27.62 -16.44 7.19
N ALA A 256 27.03 -15.24 7.06
CA ALA A 256 27.33 -14.09 7.90
C ALA A 256 26.79 -14.27 9.32
N ILE A 257 25.59 -14.84 9.48
CA ILE A 257 25.02 -15.25 10.78
C ILE A 257 25.97 -16.24 11.47
N PHE A 258 26.36 -17.33 10.78
CA PHE A 258 27.29 -18.33 11.31
C PHE A 258 28.62 -17.71 11.75
N LYS A 259 29.26 -16.89 10.90
CA LYS A 259 30.53 -16.23 11.22
C LYS A 259 30.41 -15.30 12.44
N SER A 260 29.30 -14.57 12.56
CA SER A 260 29.02 -13.71 13.71
C SER A 260 28.81 -14.53 14.99
N TYR A 261 28.09 -15.65 14.91
CA TYR A 261 27.80 -16.52 16.05
C TYR A 261 29.05 -17.30 16.52
N LEU A 262 29.90 -17.73 15.57
CA LEU A 262 31.18 -18.40 15.80
C LEU A 262 32.16 -17.55 16.63
N HIS A 263 32.22 -16.24 16.37
CA HIS A 263 33.07 -15.30 17.12
C HIS A 263 32.45 -14.86 18.47
N GLY A 264 31.18 -15.21 18.73
CA GLY A 264 30.46 -14.85 19.95
C GLY A 264 30.18 -16.05 20.85
N TRP A 265 28.97 -16.58 20.75
CA TRP A 265 28.41 -17.52 21.73
C TRP A 265 28.51 -19.00 21.33
N LEU A 266 28.82 -19.33 20.07
CA LEU A 266 28.81 -20.72 19.59
C LEU A 266 29.73 -21.65 20.39
N MET A 267 30.95 -21.20 20.70
CA MET A 267 31.93 -21.99 21.45
C MET A 267 31.49 -22.26 22.89
N PHE A 268 30.83 -21.28 23.51
CA PHE A 268 30.28 -21.39 24.87
C PHE A 268 29.10 -22.37 24.91
N ASP A 269 28.19 -22.29 23.94
CA ASP A 269 27.04 -23.19 23.84
C ASP A 269 27.45 -24.64 23.55
N ILE A 270 28.43 -24.87 22.66
CA ILE A 270 28.98 -26.20 22.38
C ILE A 270 29.67 -26.77 23.63
N LEU A 271 30.43 -25.97 24.38
CA LEU A 271 31.10 -26.42 25.60
C LEU A 271 30.09 -26.91 26.65
N LEU A 272 29.05 -26.12 26.91
CA LEU A 272 27.99 -26.47 27.87
C LEU A 272 27.19 -27.70 27.45
N LEU A 273 26.86 -27.81 26.15
CA LEU A 273 26.21 -29.00 25.61
C LEU A 273 27.12 -30.25 25.69
N GLY A 274 28.42 -30.08 25.47
CA GLY A 274 29.41 -31.13 25.61
C GLY A 274 29.47 -31.72 27.02
N PHE A 275 29.42 -30.87 28.05
CA PHE A 275 29.33 -31.34 29.45
C PHE A 275 28.03 -32.10 29.74
N ASP A 276 26.90 -31.68 29.16
CA ASP A 276 25.62 -32.38 29.32
C ASP A 276 25.61 -33.76 28.66
N ILE A 277 26.20 -33.90 27.47
CA ILE A 277 26.35 -35.19 26.78
C ILE A 277 27.35 -36.09 27.52
N MET A 278 28.47 -35.52 27.99
CA MET A 278 29.48 -36.26 28.76
C MET A 278 28.91 -36.84 30.06
N TYR A 279 27.96 -36.15 30.69
CA TYR A 279 27.25 -36.68 31.85
C TYR A 279 26.48 -37.98 31.50
N VAL A 280 25.65 -37.96 30.43
CA VAL A 280 24.88 -39.13 29.98
C VAL A 280 25.78 -40.33 29.66
N THR A 281 26.91 -40.10 28.98
CA THR A 281 27.81 -41.20 28.58
C THR A 281 28.65 -41.72 29.74
N SER A 282 28.87 -40.93 30.79
CA SER A 282 29.62 -41.36 31.99
C SER A 282 28.85 -42.34 32.87
N ASP A 283 27.52 -42.18 33.02
CA ASP A 283 26.67 -43.12 33.77
C ASP A 283 26.54 -44.49 33.06
N ALA A 284 26.76 -44.54 31.73
CA ALA A 284 26.51 -45.73 30.93
C ALA A 284 27.68 -46.75 30.87
N ASN A 285 28.92 -46.35 31.23
CA ASN A 285 30.11 -47.09 30.78
C ASN A 285 31.30 -47.15 31.77
N VAL A 286 31.17 -46.72 33.04
CA VAL A 286 32.32 -46.66 33.96
C VAL A 286 32.16 -47.54 35.20
N SER A 287 32.99 -48.57 35.28
CA SER A 287 33.21 -49.36 36.50
C SER A 287 34.01 -48.57 37.54
N SER A 288 33.36 -48.22 38.65
CA SER A 288 33.94 -48.16 40.00
C SER A 288 35.27 -47.40 40.22
N GLU A 289 35.31 -46.09 39.96
CA GLU A 289 36.19 -45.18 40.71
C GLU A 289 35.39 -44.01 41.33
N PHE A 290 35.21 -44.05 42.66
CA PHE A 290 34.39 -43.12 43.45
C PHE A 290 34.76 -41.64 43.34
N ARG A 291 35.92 -41.28 42.78
CA ARG A 291 36.34 -39.89 42.58
C ARG A 291 35.69 -39.22 41.36
N LEU A 292 35.47 -39.95 40.27
CA LEU A 292 34.95 -39.34 39.02
C LEU A 292 33.47 -38.93 39.15
N VAL A 293 32.66 -39.71 39.86
CA VAL A 293 31.22 -39.43 40.09
C VAL A 293 30.99 -38.10 40.85
N ARG A 294 31.86 -37.76 41.80
CA ARG A 294 31.77 -36.47 42.51
C ARG A 294 32.08 -35.30 41.58
N VAL A 295 33.06 -35.46 40.68
CA VAL A 295 33.41 -34.44 39.69
C VAL A 295 32.29 -34.23 38.68
N THR A 296 31.66 -35.31 38.16
CA THR A 296 30.54 -35.17 37.20
C THR A 296 29.32 -34.51 37.82
N ARG A 297 29.01 -34.74 39.11
CA ARG A 297 27.97 -33.99 39.84
C ARG A 297 28.28 -32.49 39.93
N ILE A 298 29.51 -32.09 40.26
CA ILE A 298 29.92 -30.68 40.34
C ILE A 298 29.87 -30.01 38.96
N LEU A 299 30.26 -30.71 37.89
CA LEU A 299 30.20 -30.18 36.52
C LEU A 299 28.76 -29.82 36.09
N ARG A 300 27.71 -30.40 36.68
CA ARG A 300 26.32 -29.99 36.45
C ARG A 300 26.08 -28.51 36.80
N LEU A 301 26.83 -27.94 37.77
CA LEU A 301 26.72 -26.51 38.11
C LEU A 301 27.18 -25.58 36.99
N LEU A 302 27.96 -26.06 36.01
CA LEU A 302 28.32 -25.25 34.84
C LEU A 302 27.09 -24.87 33.99
N ARG A 303 25.96 -25.60 34.10
CA ARG A 303 24.68 -25.19 33.51
C ARG A 303 24.20 -23.83 34.02
N LEU A 304 24.53 -23.45 35.26
CA LEU A 304 24.19 -22.14 35.79
C LEU A 304 24.89 -20.99 35.04
N LEU A 305 25.95 -21.26 34.27
CA LEU A 305 26.52 -20.27 33.35
C LEU A 305 25.53 -19.88 32.23
N ARG A 306 24.49 -20.67 31.95
CA ARG A 306 23.37 -20.29 31.06
C ARG A 306 22.63 -19.06 31.56
N MET A 307 22.74 -18.70 32.84
CA MET A 307 22.26 -17.42 33.38
C MET A 307 22.87 -16.21 32.67
N LEU A 308 24.03 -16.33 32.01
CA LEU A 308 24.58 -15.25 31.18
C LEU A 308 23.70 -14.94 29.96
N LYS A 309 22.88 -15.90 29.48
CA LYS A 309 21.87 -15.66 28.42
C LYS A 309 20.71 -14.78 28.90
N LEU A 310 20.52 -14.58 30.22
CA LEU A 310 19.52 -13.62 30.76
C LEU A 310 19.77 -12.19 30.28
N THR A 311 20.98 -11.85 29.83
CA THR A 311 21.27 -10.56 29.18
C THR A 311 20.37 -10.26 27.98
N ARG A 312 19.81 -11.29 27.31
CA ARG A 312 18.79 -11.14 26.26
C ARG A 312 17.50 -10.49 26.77
N LEU A 313 17.13 -10.68 28.05
CA LEU A 313 15.97 -10.02 28.64
C LEU A 313 16.12 -8.51 28.66
N ASN A 314 17.32 -7.96 28.82
CA ASN A 314 17.50 -6.51 28.90
C ASN A 314 17.02 -5.84 27.61
N ALA A 315 17.29 -6.42 26.44
CA ALA A 315 16.78 -5.93 25.16
C ALA A 315 15.23 -6.02 25.09
N ILE A 316 14.65 -7.13 25.54
CA ILE A 316 13.18 -7.30 25.59
C ILE A 316 12.54 -6.30 26.57
N ILE A 317 13.18 -6.03 27.71
CA ILE A 317 12.73 -5.07 28.73
C ILE A 317 12.82 -3.64 28.20
N GLU A 318 13.92 -3.27 27.54
CA GLU A 318 14.10 -1.96 26.88
C GLU A 318 13.08 -1.76 25.76
N GLU A 319 12.86 -2.75 24.91
CA GLU A 319 11.86 -2.72 23.82
C GLU A 319 10.42 -2.66 24.38
N THR A 320 10.11 -3.43 25.43
CA THR A 320 8.80 -3.40 26.09
C THR A 320 8.55 -2.07 26.79
N ALA A 321 9.58 -1.48 27.41
CA ALA A 321 9.51 -0.16 28.03
C ALA A 321 9.31 0.94 26.98
N ALA A 322 10.00 0.86 25.84
CA ALA A 322 9.84 1.78 24.72
C ALA A 322 8.42 1.70 24.12
N ASN A 323 7.96 0.49 23.77
CA ASN A 323 6.61 0.27 23.21
C ASN A 323 5.48 0.65 24.18
N SER A 324 5.69 0.48 25.49
CA SER A 324 4.66 0.83 26.48
C SER A 324 4.59 2.33 26.80
N GLY A 325 5.65 3.11 26.49
CA GLY A 325 5.81 4.52 26.90
C GLY A 325 5.78 4.77 28.42
N LYS A 326 5.70 3.70 29.22
CA LYS A 326 5.37 3.68 30.64
C LYS A 326 6.62 3.27 31.41
N GLN A 327 7.49 4.24 31.67
CA GLN A 327 8.78 3.98 32.32
C GLN A 327 8.66 3.39 33.75
N TRP A 328 7.48 3.46 34.38
CA TRP A 328 7.19 2.73 35.62
C TRP A 328 7.24 1.20 35.46
N VAL A 329 7.00 0.67 34.26
CA VAL A 329 7.15 -0.76 33.95
C VAL A 329 8.61 -1.19 34.13
N THR A 330 9.57 -0.37 33.69
CA THR A 330 11.00 -0.58 33.92
C THR A 330 11.33 -0.62 35.42
N VAL A 331 10.72 0.25 36.22
CA VAL A 331 10.89 0.28 37.68
C VAL A 331 10.33 -0.98 38.34
N VAL A 332 9.12 -1.42 37.96
CA VAL A 332 8.52 -2.66 38.47
C VAL A 332 9.38 -3.87 38.09
N ILE A 333 9.84 -3.96 36.85
CA ILE A 333 10.74 -5.03 36.39
C ILE A 333 12.07 -5.00 37.16
N ALA A 334 12.67 -3.83 37.40
CA ALA A 334 13.91 -3.72 38.17
C ALA A 334 13.76 -4.15 39.64
N ILE A 335 12.63 -3.80 40.28
CA ILE A 335 12.29 -4.25 41.63
C ILE A 335 12.05 -5.76 41.65
N THR A 336 11.24 -6.29 40.72
CA THR A 336 10.96 -7.74 40.60
C THR A 336 12.22 -8.55 40.36
N ASN A 337 13.10 -8.12 39.46
CA ASN A 337 14.38 -8.78 39.19
C ASN A 337 15.30 -8.75 40.43
N THR A 338 15.31 -7.65 41.18
CA THR A 338 16.08 -7.55 42.43
C THR A 338 15.52 -8.50 43.50
N ALA A 339 14.19 -8.57 43.65
CA ALA A 339 13.53 -9.48 44.59
C ALA A 339 13.74 -10.96 44.23
N LEU A 340 13.59 -11.34 42.96
CA LEU A 340 13.87 -12.70 42.49
C LEU A 340 15.34 -13.08 42.68
N GLY A 341 16.27 -12.14 42.45
CA GLY A 341 17.71 -12.33 42.74
C GLY A 341 17.99 -12.58 44.23
N MET A 342 17.32 -11.84 45.12
CA MET A 342 17.42 -12.05 46.58
C MET A 342 16.90 -13.44 46.99
N ILE A 343 15.73 -13.83 46.49
CA ILE A 343 15.12 -15.15 46.75
C ILE A 343 16.05 -16.28 46.25
N PHE A 344 16.64 -16.11 45.07
CA PHE A 344 17.60 -17.08 44.53
C PHE A 344 18.89 -17.17 45.36
N ILE A 345 19.46 -16.05 45.80
CA ILE A 345 20.64 -16.07 46.68
C ILE A 345 20.31 -16.76 48.01
N ALA A 346 19.14 -16.46 48.61
CA ALA A 346 18.69 -17.14 49.83
C ALA A 346 18.54 -18.65 49.62
N HIS A 347 17.99 -19.09 48.48
CA HIS A 347 17.92 -20.50 48.09
C HIS A 347 19.32 -21.15 47.94
N LEU A 348 20.27 -20.51 47.25
CA LEU A 348 21.64 -21.01 47.13
C LEU A 348 22.30 -21.20 48.49
N LEU A 349 22.23 -20.17 49.34
CA LEU A 349 22.79 -20.18 50.70
C LEU A 349 22.11 -21.26 51.56
N THR A 350 20.82 -21.49 51.39
CA THR A 350 20.05 -22.57 52.06
C THR A 350 20.58 -23.94 51.67
N CYS A 351 20.73 -24.21 50.37
CA CYS A 351 21.27 -25.46 49.86
C CYS A 351 22.73 -25.66 50.30
N MET A 352 23.55 -24.61 50.29
CA MET A 352 24.93 -24.67 50.80
C MET A 352 24.98 -24.95 52.30
N TRP A 353 24.12 -24.34 53.11
CA TRP A 353 24.08 -24.56 54.57
C TRP A 353 23.74 -26.00 54.94
N TYR A 354 22.76 -26.59 54.24
CA TYR A 354 22.44 -28.01 54.36
C TYR A 354 23.60 -28.91 53.89
N GLY A 355 24.23 -28.57 52.76
CA GLY A 355 25.40 -29.29 52.24
C GLY A 355 26.60 -29.28 53.20
N VAL A 356 26.88 -28.16 53.86
CA VAL A 356 27.94 -28.04 54.88
C VAL A 356 27.61 -28.90 56.11
N GLY A 357 26.36 -28.84 56.60
CA GLY A 357 25.91 -29.67 57.72
C GLY A 357 26.02 -31.17 57.43
N ARG A 358 25.69 -31.60 56.21
CA ARG A 358 25.88 -32.98 55.73
C ARG A 358 27.36 -33.37 55.63
N ALA A 359 28.22 -32.48 55.10
CA ALA A 359 29.64 -32.76 54.95
C ALA A 359 30.34 -33.00 56.30
N VAL A 360 30.00 -32.20 57.32
CA VAL A 360 30.45 -32.40 58.70
C VAL A 360 29.94 -33.71 59.30
N GLU A 361 28.71 -34.10 58.99
CA GLU A 361 28.15 -35.38 59.45
C GLU A 361 28.85 -36.60 58.84
N ILE A 362 29.28 -36.51 57.57
CA ILE A 362 30.09 -37.56 56.91
C ILE A 362 31.47 -37.66 57.55
N ASP A 363 32.14 -36.53 57.82
CA ASP A 363 33.46 -36.50 58.49
C ASP A 363 33.41 -37.04 59.93
N ASN A 364 32.28 -36.80 60.62
CA ASN A 364 31.98 -37.37 61.95
C ASN A 364 31.62 -38.86 61.91
N PHE A 365 31.18 -39.42 60.78
CA PHE A 365 30.95 -40.87 60.66
C PHE A 365 32.27 -41.65 60.71
N ASP A 366 33.31 -41.11 60.06
CA ASP A 366 34.67 -41.65 60.13
C ASP A 366 35.35 -41.36 61.48
N ASN A 367 34.86 -40.37 62.25
CA ASN A 367 35.37 -39.98 63.57
C ASN A 367 34.26 -39.90 64.64
N PRO A 368 33.81 -41.02 65.24
CA PRO A 368 32.62 -41.08 66.11
C PRO A 368 32.71 -40.33 67.47
N GLY A 369 33.80 -39.61 67.74
CA GLY A 369 33.92 -38.64 68.84
C GLY A 369 33.74 -37.17 68.42
N GLY A 370 33.37 -36.91 67.16
CA GLY A 370 33.26 -35.58 66.58
C GLY A 370 32.05 -34.76 67.06
N ILE A 371 32.11 -33.44 66.83
CA ILE A 371 31.09 -32.49 67.27
C ILE A 371 29.86 -32.61 66.36
N GLN A 372 28.68 -32.87 66.95
CA GLN A 372 27.44 -33.02 66.18
C GLN A 372 27.12 -31.79 65.30
N SER A 373 26.80 -32.10 64.04
CA SER A 373 26.34 -31.13 63.03
C SER A 373 25.06 -30.41 63.45
N TRP A 374 24.87 -29.21 62.92
CA TRP A 374 23.65 -28.42 63.12
C TRP A 374 22.39 -29.19 62.70
N THR A 375 22.46 -30.05 61.67
CA THR A 375 21.33 -30.84 61.15
C THR A 375 20.74 -31.79 62.20
N VAL A 376 21.61 -32.39 63.02
CA VAL A 376 21.22 -33.30 64.10
C VAL A 376 20.72 -32.51 65.30
N ARG A 377 21.43 -31.44 65.67
CA ARG A 377 21.10 -30.60 66.85
C ARG A 377 19.81 -29.81 66.68
N ALA A 378 19.49 -29.37 65.46
CA ALA A 378 18.22 -28.72 65.12
C ALA A 378 17.06 -29.68 64.91
N GLY A 379 17.27 -31.00 65.09
CA GLY A 379 16.26 -32.02 64.86
C GLY A 379 15.90 -32.22 63.38
N ALA A 380 16.55 -31.54 62.43
CA ALA A 380 16.23 -31.62 61.00
C ALA A 380 16.50 -33.01 60.40
N ARG A 381 17.36 -33.82 61.02
CA ARG A 381 17.70 -35.19 60.59
C ARG A 381 17.23 -36.31 61.52
N VAL A 382 16.13 -36.11 62.25
CA VAL A 382 15.42 -37.24 62.89
C VAL A 382 14.92 -38.19 61.78
N HIS A 383 15.03 -39.50 62.00
CA HIS A 383 14.98 -40.57 60.99
C HIS A 383 13.70 -40.70 60.12
N GLU A 384 12.71 -39.83 60.30
CA GLU A 384 11.39 -39.89 59.63
C GLU A 384 10.97 -38.55 58.98
N ILE A 385 11.84 -37.52 58.99
CA ILE A 385 11.50 -36.18 58.50
C ILE A 385 11.66 -36.07 56.98
N GLU A 386 10.60 -35.62 56.30
CA GLU A 386 10.57 -35.45 54.85
C GLU A 386 11.55 -34.35 54.34
N PRO A 387 12.16 -34.50 53.15
CA PRO A 387 13.19 -33.58 52.65
C PRO A 387 12.78 -32.10 52.54
N TYR A 388 11.49 -31.81 52.32
CA TYR A 388 11.01 -30.42 52.26
C TYR A 388 11.09 -29.73 53.63
N ILE A 389 10.92 -30.46 54.73
CA ILE A 389 11.02 -29.94 56.09
C ILE A 389 12.48 -29.57 56.40
N GLN A 390 13.43 -30.42 55.99
CA GLN A 390 14.87 -30.13 56.09
C GLN A 390 15.24 -28.83 55.36
N TYR A 391 14.72 -28.65 54.14
CA TYR A 391 14.90 -27.40 53.38
C TYR A 391 14.32 -26.19 54.11
N LEU A 392 13.12 -26.29 54.69
CA LEU A 392 12.51 -25.20 55.47
C LEU A 392 13.31 -24.84 56.74
N HIS A 393 13.87 -25.83 57.44
CA HIS A 393 14.77 -25.58 58.58
C HIS A 393 16.05 -24.85 58.15
N ALA A 394 16.68 -25.27 57.05
CA ALA A 394 17.85 -24.58 56.50
C ALA A 394 17.49 -23.15 56.03
N MET A 395 16.33 -22.98 55.38
CA MET A 395 15.88 -21.69 54.85
C MET A 395 15.56 -20.69 55.96
N ARG A 396 14.94 -21.14 57.06
CA ARG A 396 14.71 -20.32 58.27
C ARG A 396 16.02 -19.73 58.79
N TRP A 397 17.12 -20.48 58.77
CA TRP A 397 18.44 -20.01 59.22
C TRP A 397 18.96 -18.83 58.39
N ILE A 398 18.92 -18.99 57.05
CA ILE A 398 19.41 -18.01 56.08
C ILE A 398 18.54 -16.76 56.00
N VAL A 399 17.23 -16.90 56.20
CA VAL A 399 16.31 -15.75 56.21
C VAL A 399 16.41 -14.98 57.54
N ASN A 400 16.68 -15.67 58.65
CA ASN A 400 16.76 -15.09 60.00
C ASN A 400 18.17 -14.63 60.42
N THR A 401 19.15 -14.58 59.51
CA THR A 401 20.58 -14.32 59.80
C THR A 401 20.92 -12.98 60.50
N PRO A 402 20.06 -11.94 60.60
CA PRO A 402 20.31 -10.82 61.53
C PRO A 402 20.08 -11.16 63.01
N SER A 403 19.26 -12.17 63.31
CA SER A 403 18.96 -12.63 64.66
C SER A 403 20.01 -13.65 65.13
N PRO A 404 20.34 -13.70 66.43
CA PRO A 404 21.03 -14.86 66.99
C PRO A 404 20.28 -16.15 66.60
N PRO A 405 20.97 -17.20 66.13
CA PRO A 405 20.33 -18.47 65.84
C PRO A 405 19.92 -19.16 67.15
N ASP A 406 18.80 -19.90 67.12
CA ASP A 406 18.30 -20.66 68.28
C ASP A 406 19.31 -21.75 68.76
N ILE A 407 20.30 -22.08 67.92
CA ILE A 407 21.30 -23.14 68.12
C ILE A 407 22.63 -22.66 67.51
N ASP A 408 23.72 -22.62 68.28
CA ASP A 408 25.03 -22.21 67.72
C ASP A 408 25.62 -23.26 66.75
N PRO A 409 26.31 -22.88 65.67
CA PRO A 409 27.09 -23.81 64.85
C PRO A 409 28.14 -24.58 65.69
N GLY A 410 28.19 -25.91 65.50
CA GLY A 410 29.00 -26.81 66.32
C GLY A 410 30.44 -26.90 65.84
N SER A 411 30.62 -27.19 64.55
CA SER A 411 31.93 -27.39 63.93
C SER A 411 32.61 -26.07 63.55
N ALA A 412 33.94 -26.09 63.44
CA ALA A 412 34.72 -24.96 62.93
C ALA A 412 34.34 -24.60 61.48
N THR A 413 34.01 -25.59 60.64
CA THR A 413 33.57 -25.38 59.26
C THR A 413 32.21 -24.68 59.19
N GLU A 414 31.25 -25.10 60.03
CA GLU A 414 29.95 -24.46 60.17
C GLU A 414 30.10 -23.00 60.65
N ARG A 415 30.94 -22.75 61.66
CA ARG A 415 31.23 -21.40 62.18
C ARG A 415 31.85 -20.47 61.14
N ILE A 416 32.82 -20.97 60.37
CA ILE A 416 33.45 -20.18 59.31
C ILE A 416 32.42 -19.85 58.22
N PHE A 417 31.59 -20.83 57.82
CA PHE A 417 30.53 -20.60 56.84
C PHE A 417 29.49 -19.60 57.34
N ASP A 418 28.98 -19.75 58.56
CA ASP A 418 27.98 -18.87 59.19
C ASP A 418 28.45 -17.41 59.29
N ILE A 419 29.72 -17.17 59.68
CA ILE A 419 30.34 -15.84 59.69
C ILE A 419 30.43 -15.25 58.27
N LEU A 420 30.87 -16.04 57.29
CA LEU A 420 31.00 -15.59 55.90
C LEU A 420 29.63 -15.28 55.28
N VAL A 421 28.62 -16.10 55.55
CA VAL A 421 27.24 -15.88 55.12
C VAL A 421 26.64 -14.65 55.78
N SER A 422 26.89 -14.42 57.07
CA SER A 422 26.43 -13.22 57.77
C SER A 422 26.99 -11.93 57.15
N ILE A 423 28.30 -11.89 56.87
CA ILE A 423 28.95 -10.76 56.18
C ILE A 423 28.38 -10.58 54.76
N PHE A 424 28.23 -11.68 54.02
CA PHE A 424 27.71 -11.65 52.65
C PHE A 424 26.23 -11.19 52.60
N TYR A 425 25.40 -11.66 53.52
CA TYR A 425 24.00 -11.28 53.67
C TYR A 425 23.86 -9.76 53.91
N LEU A 426 24.65 -9.20 54.82
CA LEU A 426 24.65 -7.75 55.10
C LEU A 426 25.00 -6.93 53.84
N LEU A 427 26.01 -7.36 53.07
CA LEU A 427 26.39 -6.71 51.81
C LEU A 427 25.28 -6.82 50.76
N VAL A 428 24.71 -8.01 50.59
CA VAL A 428 23.66 -8.29 49.61
C VAL A 428 22.39 -7.51 49.93
N MET A 429 21.91 -7.55 51.18
CA MET A 429 20.70 -6.84 51.61
C MET A 429 20.89 -5.32 51.56
N GLY A 430 22.03 -4.79 51.99
CA GLY A 430 22.37 -3.37 51.84
C GLY A 430 22.39 -2.92 50.38
N SER A 431 22.92 -3.76 49.47
CA SER A 431 22.91 -3.47 48.03
C SER A 431 21.50 -3.50 47.42
N ALA A 432 20.62 -4.39 47.89
CA ALA A 432 19.24 -4.48 47.43
C ALA A 432 18.41 -3.25 47.87
N ILE A 433 18.53 -2.84 49.14
CA ILE A 433 17.90 -1.60 49.65
C ILE A 433 18.40 -0.39 48.86
N SER A 434 19.69 -0.30 48.58
CA SER A 434 20.29 0.79 47.78
C SER A 434 19.73 0.83 46.36
N LYS A 435 19.64 -0.32 45.67
CA LYS A 435 19.02 -0.42 44.33
C LYS A 435 17.55 0.00 44.31
N ILE A 436 16.75 -0.51 45.25
CA ILE A 436 15.32 -0.17 45.35
C ILE A 436 15.12 1.31 45.67
N SER A 437 15.95 1.87 46.56
CA SER A 437 15.91 3.29 46.89
C SER A 437 16.31 4.17 45.70
N GLY A 438 17.31 3.73 44.92
CA GLY A 438 17.76 4.39 43.71
C GLY A 438 16.70 4.43 42.61
N THR A 439 16.03 3.32 42.31
CA THR A 439 14.96 3.28 41.29
C THR A 439 13.71 4.06 41.71
N ILE A 440 13.40 4.11 43.02
CA ILE A 440 12.35 4.99 43.55
C ILE A 440 12.74 6.47 43.43
N ALA A 441 14.01 6.82 43.66
CA ALA A 441 14.50 8.19 43.49
C ALA A 441 14.46 8.62 42.01
N GLU A 442 14.84 7.73 41.09
CA GLU A 442 14.73 7.94 39.64
C GLU A 442 13.27 8.16 39.21
N LEU A 443 12.34 7.30 39.64
CA LEU A 443 10.90 7.47 39.39
C LEU A 443 10.36 8.80 39.92
N ARG A 444 10.84 9.27 41.07
CA ARG A 444 10.49 10.59 41.61
C ARG A 444 11.05 11.73 40.76
N ALA A 445 12.30 11.63 40.31
CA ALA A 445 12.93 12.63 39.43
C ALA A 445 12.21 12.73 38.07
N MET A 446 11.76 11.61 37.50
CA MET A 446 10.99 11.59 36.25
C MET A 446 9.62 12.28 36.39
N ASN A 447 8.96 12.09 37.54
CA ASN A 447 7.69 12.77 37.83
C ASN A 447 7.87 14.23 38.27
N GLU A 448 9.08 14.64 38.70
CA GLU A 448 9.34 15.96 39.26
C GLU A 448 8.96 17.09 38.30
N ALA A 449 9.23 16.96 37.00
CA ALA A 449 8.89 17.98 36.01
C ALA A 449 7.37 18.21 35.88
N ARG A 450 6.57 17.13 35.93
CA ARG A 450 5.10 17.20 35.93
C ARG A 450 4.58 17.83 37.21
N ASP A 451 5.03 17.32 38.35
CA ASP A 451 4.60 17.81 39.66
C ASP A 451 5.04 19.24 39.93
N ARG A 452 6.20 19.67 39.41
CA ARG A 452 6.67 21.04 39.49
C ARG A 452 5.71 22.00 38.80
N ARG A 453 5.35 21.76 37.52
CA ARG A 453 4.37 22.60 36.80
C ARG A 453 3.02 22.63 37.53
N ARG A 454 2.58 21.48 38.05
CA ARG A 454 1.35 21.34 38.84
C ARG A 454 1.40 22.14 40.15
N ARG A 455 2.55 22.16 40.84
CA ARG A 455 2.79 22.97 42.05
C ARG A 455 2.83 24.47 41.74
N GLU A 456 3.50 24.87 40.65
CA GLU A 456 3.61 26.28 40.22
C GLU A 456 2.21 26.89 39.96
N VAL A 457 1.32 26.18 39.24
CA VAL A 457 -0.08 26.62 39.04
C VAL A 457 -0.82 26.71 40.38
N ARG A 458 -0.69 25.69 41.25
CA ARG A 458 -1.37 25.68 42.55
C ARG A 458 -0.92 26.85 43.44
N GLN A 459 0.37 27.17 43.45
CA GLN A 459 0.93 28.30 44.19
C GLN A 459 0.41 29.63 43.64
N TYR A 460 0.37 29.79 42.32
CA TYR A 460 -0.20 30.98 41.67
C TYR A 460 -1.67 31.19 42.07
N LEU A 461 -2.51 30.15 41.99
CA LEU A 461 -3.92 30.23 42.37
C LEU A 461 -4.12 30.57 43.86
N SER A 462 -3.27 30.03 44.73
CA SER A 462 -3.27 30.34 46.17
C SER A 462 -2.93 31.81 46.44
N HIS A 463 -1.92 32.34 45.75
CA HIS A 463 -1.51 33.75 45.87
C HIS A 463 -2.57 34.74 45.33
N GLN A 464 -3.41 34.32 44.39
CA GLN A 464 -4.50 35.14 43.83
C GLN A 464 -5.83 35.01 44.61
N HIS A 465 -5.86 34.29 45.74
CA HIS A 465 -7.05 34.08 46.58
C HIS A 465 -8.30 33.60 45.81
N VAL A 466 -8.11 32.69 44.85
CA VAL A 466 -9.18 32.14 44.01
C VAL A 466 -10.11 31.22 44.83
N SER A 467 -11.41 31.22 44.52
CA SER A 467 -12.40 30.35 45.17
C SER A 467 -12.09 28.86 44.96
N PHE A 468 -12.35 28.04 45.99
CA PHE A 468 -12.03 26.61 45.97
C PHE A 468 -12.64 25.85 44.77
N GLU A 469 -13.85 26.21 44.36
CA GLU A 469 -14.51 25.64 43.18
C GLU A 469 -13.70 25.90 41.89
N LEU A 470 -13.30 27.14 41.64
CA LEU A 470 -12.52 27.50 40.47
C LEU A 470 -11.09 26.91 40.54
N VAL A 471 -10.48 26.82 41.74
CA VAL A 471 -9.22 26.10 41.93
C VAL A 471 -9.37 24.62 41.54
N SER A 472 -10.42 23.95 42.00
CA SER A 472 -10.69 22.54 41.66
C SER A 472 -10.88 22.35 40.14
N ARG A 473 -11.63 23.26 39.49
CA ARG A 473 -11.87 23.27 38.05
C ARG A 473 -10.58 23.42 37.24
N ILE A 474 -9.79 24.45 37.54
CA ILE A 474 -8.50 24.72 36.89
C ILE A 474 -7.52 23.56 37.11
N MET A 475 -7.43 23.02 38.34
CA MET A 475 -6.52 21.91 38.61
C MET A 475 -6.91 20.63 37.85
N ARG A 476 -8.21 20.33 37.70
CA ARG A 476 -8.69 19.22 36.85
C ARG A 476 -8.34 19.42 35.38
N PHE A 477 -8.51 20.63 34.85
CA PHE A 477 -8.12 20.97 33.47
C PHE A 477 -6.60 20.89 33.25
N VAL A 478 -5.81 21.35 34.23
CA VAL A 478 -4.33 21.26 34.18
C VAL A 478 -3.86 19.81 34.28
N ASP A 479 -4.48 18.99 35.12
CA ASP A 479 -4.16 17.56 35.21
C ASP A 479 -4.46 16.83 33.90
N TYR A 480 -5.61 17.13 33.26
CA TYR A 480 -5.95 16.63 31.91
C TYR A 480 -4.94 17.13 30.85
N ARG A 481 -4.60 18.43 30.85
CA ARG A 481 -3.67 19.02 29.89
C ARG A 481 -2.24 18.47 30.03
N LEU A 482 -1.77 18.20 31.24
CA LEU A 482 -0.45 17.59 31.51
C LEU A 482 -0.40 16.08 31.24
N GLU A 483 -1.54 15.42 31.09
CA GLU A 483 -1.61 14.03 30.60
C GLU A 483 -1.63 13.98 29.06
N LYS A 484 -2.37 14.90 28.44
CA LYS A 484 -2.58 14.94 26.97
C LYS A 484 -1.48 15.64 26.19
N PHE A 485 -0.72 16.53 26.82
CA PHE A 485 0.56 17.03 26.34
C PHE A 485 1.65 16.49 27.25
N SER A 486 2.53 15.64 26.71
CA SER A 486 3.68 15.12 27.45
C SER A 486 4.46 16.26 28.11
N ALA A 487 4.84 16.08 29.38
CA ALA A 487 5.58 17.11 30.13
C ALA A 487 6.91 17.45 29.44
N THR A 488 7.55 16.45 28.81
CA THR A 488 8.63 16.60 27.84
C THR A 488 8.05 16.81 26.45
N ASN A 489 8.28 18.01 25.89
CA ASN A 489 8.25 18.17 24.44
C ASN A 489 9.36 17.27 23.88
N LEU A 490 9.01 16.45 22.88
CA LEU A 490 10.00 15.69 22.12
C LEU A 490 10.96 16.68 21.45
N ASP A 491 12.25 16.60 21.75
CA ASP A 491 13.26 17.34 21.01
C ASP A 491 13.34 16.75 19.60
N THR A 492 12.79 17.48 18.63
CA THR A 492 12.73 17.06 17.25
C THR A 492 14.12 16.90 16.63
N SER A 493 15.18 17.49 17.20
CA SER A 493 16.55 17.29 16.71
C SER A 493 17.06 15.85 16.91
N LEU A 494 16.44 15.06 17.80
CA LEU A 494 16.80 13.66 18.06
C LEU A 494 16.32 12.69 16.95
N ILE A 495 15.42 13.13 16.06
CA ILE A 495 14.75 12.28 15.07
C ILE A 495 14.92 12.88 13.67
N SER A 496 15.15 12.04 12.65
CA SER A 496 15.25 12.51 11.26
C SER A 496 13.94 13.20 10.79
N PRO A 497 14.00 14.21 9.92
CA PRO A 497 12.79 14.89 9.42
C PRO A 497 11.76 13.94 8.79
N THR A 498 12.22 12.85 8.14
CA THR A 498 11.36 11.80 7.58
C THR A 498 10.55 11.09 8.66
N LEU A 499 11.21 10.62 9.72
CA LEU A 499 10.54 9.94 10.85
C LEU A 499 9.64 10.89 11.65
N GLN A 500 9.95 12.19 11.70
CA GLN A 500 9.04 13.20 12.26
C GLN A 500 7.75 13.31 11.43
N LEU A 501 7.87 13.36 10.09
CA LEU A 501 6.70 13.40 9.19
C LEU A 501 5.85 12.13 9.31
N GLU A 502 6.47 10.95 9.34
CA GLU A 502 5.77 9.67 9.58
C GLU A 502 5.05 9.66 10.94
N LEU A 503 5.68 10.18 12.00
CA LEU A 503 5.04 10.32 13.31
C LEU A 503 3.83 11.27 13.27
N TYR A 504 3.93 12.42 12.60
CA TYR A 504 2.80 13.34 12.45
C TYR A 504 1.66 12.74 11.61
N VAL A 505 1.97 12.01 10.53
CA VAL A 505 0.98 11.28 9.73
C VAL A 505 0.30 10.21 10.58
N GLY A 506 1.06 9.38 11.30
CA GLY A 506 0.53 8.33 12.17
C GLY A 506 -0.35 8.85 13.32
N GLN A 507 -0.05 10.04 13.85
CA GLN A 507 -0.84 10.67 14.92
C GLN A 507 -2.08 11.44 14.42
N ARG A 508 -2.04 12.01 13.21
CA ARG A 508 -2.99 13.08 12.82
C ARG A 508 -3.80 12.81 11.55
N SER A 509 -3.35 11.90 10.70
CA SER A 509 -3.99 11.65 9.39
C SER A 509 -5.46 11.26 9.50
N SER A 510 -5.84 10.44 10.49
CA SER A 510 -7.21 9.99 10.72
C SER A 510 -8.23 11.11 10.91
N PHE A 511 -7.80 12.30 11.35
CA PHE A 511 -8.70 13.44 11.56
C PHE A 511 -8.92 14.28 10.28
N ILE A 512 -7.97 14.27 9.33
CA ILE A 512 -8.07 15.07 8.09
C ILE A 512 -8.66 14.26 6.92
N LEU A 513 -8.49 12.93 6.92
CA LEU A 513 -8.88 12.08 5.79
C LEU A 513 -10.39 11.93 5.57
N GLU A 514 -11.23 12.44 6.47
CA GLU A 514 -12.67 12.60 6.23
C GLU A 514 -12.97 13.68 5.18
N MET A 515 -12.06 14.64 4.98
CA MET A 515 -12.21 15.73 4.01
C MET A 515 -11.76 15.29 2.59
N PRO A 516 -12.61 15.40 1.55
CA PRO A 516 -12.33 14.88 0.21
C PRO A 516 -11.01 15.38 -0.40
N ILE A 517 -10.72 16.68 -0.32
CA ILE A 517 -9.51 17.29 -0.90
C ILE A 517 -8.21 16.83 -0.21
N PHE A 518 -8.27 16.49 1.08
CA PHE A 518 -7.11 16.00 1.82
C PHE A 518 -6.89 14.49 1.66
N LYS A 519 -7.97 13.71 1.45
CA LYS A 519 -7.85 12.34 0.96
C LYS A 519 -7.20 12.30 -0.42
N LEU A 520 -7.66 13.15 -1.34
CA LEU A 520 -7.02 13.32 -2.65
C LEU A 520 -5.55 13.74 -2.51
N LEU A 521 -5.23 14.64 -1.56
CA LEU A 521 -3.84 15.01 -1.28
C LEU A 521 -2.96 13.83 -0.83
N GLN A 522 -3.47 12.92 0.02
CA GLN A 522 -2.72 11.74 0.46
C GLN A 522 -2.39 10.80 -0.72
N GLU A 523 -3.34 10.62 -1.64
CA GLU A 523 -3.22 9.79 -2.84
C GLU A 523 -2.36 10.45 -3.95
N CYS A 524 -2.30 11.78 -3.99
CA CYS A 524 -1.60 12.55 -5.03
C CYS A 524 -0.19 13.05 -4.63
N TYR A 525 0.06 13.37 -3.35
CA TYR A 525 1.30 14.01 -2.88
C TYR A 525 1.60 13.70 -1.39
N HIS A 526 2.09 12.49 -1.11
CA HIS A 526 2.33 12.01 0.26
C HIS A 526 3.22 12.94 1.12
N ASP A 527 4.31 13.49 0.57
CA ASP A 527 5.22 14.40 1.29
C ASP A 527 4.53 15.71 1.71
N VAL A 528 3.65 16.23 0.85
CA VAL A 528 2.87 17.45 1.13
C VAL A 528 1.76 17.14 2.13
N PHE A 529 1.14 15.97 2.05
CA PHE A 529 0.19 15.49 3.07
C PHE A 529 0.84 15.39 4.46
N GLY A 530 2.07 14.85 4.53
CA GLY A 530 2.86 14.83 5.78
C GLY A 530 3.17 16.23 6.31
N SER A 531 3.51 17.17 5.42
CA SER A 531 3.71 18.58 5.77
C SER A 531 2.43 19.25 6.32
N VAL A 532 1.27 18.96 5.73
CA VAL A 532 -0.04 19.43 6.24
C VAL A 532 -0.36 18.81 7.61
N CYS A 533 -0.09 17.51 7.79
CA CYS A 533 -0.24 16.86 9.10
C CYS A 533 0.64 17.53 10.16
N ALA A 534 1.88 17.90 9.83
CA ALA A 534 2.78 18.63 10.73
C ALA A 534 2.26 20.05 11.07
N ALA A 535 1.62 20.73 10.11
CA ALA A 535 1.06 22.08 10.26
C ALA A 535 -0.24 22.18 11.09
N LEU A 536 -0.85 21.05 11.49
CA LEU A 536 -1.97 21.06 12.44
C LEU A 536 -1.53 21.45 13.85
N GLU A 537 -2.24 22.40 14.44
CA GLU A 537 -2.08 22.79 15.85
C GLU A 537 -3.13 22.08 16.73
N LYS A 538 -2.73 21.56 17.90
CA LYS A 538 -3.65 20.88 18.83
C LYS A 538 -4.09 21.83 19.94
N HIS A 539 -5.40 21.97 20.10
CA HIS A 539 -6.05 22.75 21.15
C HIS A 539 -6.84 21.85 22.11
N VAL A 540 -7.01 22.30 23.35
CA VAL A 540 -7.72 21.58 24.42
C VAL A 540 -8.58 22.57 25.20
N TYR A 541 -9.84 22.22 25.41
CA TYR A 541 -10.90 23.10 25.92
C TYR A 541 -11.49 22.61 27.25
N GLU A 542 -11.93 23.55 28.08
CA GLU A 542 -12.65 23.27 29.32
C GLU A 542 -14.12 22.90 29.04
N LYS A 543 -14.73 22.08 29.91
CA LYS A 543 -16.18 21.83 29.85
C LYS A 543 -16.96 23.15 29.97
N GLY A 544 -17.83 23.42 29.00
CA GLY A 544 -18.64 24.62 28.87
C GLY A 544 -17.96 25.75 28.09
N GLU A 545 -16.74 25.55 27.59
CA GLU A 545 -16.04 26.54 26.77
C GLU A 545 -16.53 26.49 25.32
N ASN A 546 -16.87 27.66 24.76
CA ASN A 546 -17.20 27.80 23.35
C ASN A 546 -15.91 27.79 22.51
N ILE A 547 -15.78 26.81 21.63
CA ILE A 547 -14.69 26.69 20.65
C ILE A 547 -14.83 27.80 19.59
N PHE A 548 -16.06 28.03 19.13
CA PHE A 548 -16.47 29.17 18.32
C PHE A 548 -17.96 29.46 18.50
N VAL A 549 -18.41 30.67 18.10
CA VAL A 549 -19.79 31.13 18.27
C VAL A 549 -20.35 31.63 16.93
N ALA A 550 -21.63 31.37 16.65
CA ALA A 550 -22.28 31.86 15.45
C ALA A 550 -22.13 33.39 15.33
N GLY A 551 -21.72 33.87 14.15
CA GLY A 551 -21.40 35.26 13.89
C GLY A 551 -20.00 35.74 14.32
N SER A 552 -19.14 34.88 14.87
CA SER A 552 -17.72 35.21 15.02
C SER A 552 -16.95 35.01 13.71
N TRP A 553 -15.97 35.89 13.45
CA TRP A 553 -15.03 35.74 12.33
C TRP A 553 -14.11 34.54 12.55
N THR A 554 -13.76 33.87 11.45
CA THR A 554 -12.81 32.76 11.46
C THR A 554 -11.75 32.87 10.37
N SER A 555 -10.57 32.34 10.68
CA SER A 555 -9.36 32.33 9.85
C SER A 555 -8.73 30.93 9.78
N CYS A 556 -9.42 29.92 10.29
CA CYS A 556 -8.93 28.54 10.36
C CYS A 556 -10.07 27.51 10.23
N LEU A 557 -9.68 26.33 9.77
CA LEU A 557 -10.45 25.10 9.90
C LEU A 557 -10.31 24.61 11.35
N HIS A 558 -11.41 24.13 11.94
CA HIS A 558 -11.44 23.40 13.20
C HIS A 558 -11.86 21.95 12.95
N ILE A 559 -11.13 20.99 13.50
CA ILE A 559 -11.46 19.56 13.41
C ILE A 559 -11.58 19.00 14.84
N THR A 560 -12.74 18.45 15.22
CA THR A 560 -12.92 17.79 16.52
C THR A 560 -12.16 16.46 16.55
N ALA A 561 -11.51 16.14 17.68
CA ALA A 561 -10.71 14.91 17.79
C ALA A 561 -11.21 13.98 18.91
N THR A 562 -11.10 14.38 20.18
CA THR A 562 -11.59 13.57 21.32
C THR A 562 -12.40 14.40 22.30
N GLY A 563 -13.43 13.79 22.91
CA GLY A 563 -14.36 14.47 23.82
C GLY A 563 -15.78 14.59 23.26
N TYR A 564 -16.69 15.09 24.08
CA TYR A 564 -18.08 15.40 23.72
C TYR A 564 -18.22 16.88 23.39
N TYR A 565 -18.97 17.16 22.33
CA TYR A 565 -19.22 18.49 21.80
C TYR A 565 -20.71 18.78 21.77
N SER A 566 -21.08 20.01 22.08
CA SER A 566 -22.43 20.55 21.93
C SER A 566 -22.44 21.47 20.70
N TYR A 567 -23.34 21.19 19.75
CA TYR A 567 -23.49 21.93 18.50
C TYR A 567 -24.88 22.57 18.43
N VAL A 568 -24.91 23.86 18.09
CA VAL A 568 -26.13 24.64 17.86
C VAL A 568 -26.01 25.32 16.50
N GLU A 569 -26.99 25.09 15.62
CA GLU A 569 -27.01 25.66 14.27
C GLU A 569 -27.79 26.98 14.23
N GLY A 570 -27.21 28.00 13.59
CA GLY A 570 -27.82 29.34 13.49
C GLY A 570 -27.38 30.32 14.58
N TYR A 571 -27.89 31.55 14.43
CA TYR A 571 -27.56 32.70 15.29
C TYR A 571 -28.43 32.81 16.54
N ASP A 572 -29.59 32.13 16.54
CA ASP A 572 -30.59 32.19 17.60
C ASP A 572 -30.40 30.99 18.54
N ALA A 573 -29.99 31.25 19.79
CA ALA A 573 -29.63 30.23 20.78
C ALA A 573 -30.82 29.44 21.38
N GLU A 574 -31.96 29.40 20.67
CA GLU A 574 -33.19 28.69 21.08
C GLU A 574 -33.34 27.31 20.39
N GLY A 575 -32.39 26.91 19.53
CA GLY A 575 -32.35 25.57 18.93
C GLY A 575 -31.93 24.49 19.95
N GLU A 576 -32.44 23.26 19.78
CA GLU A 576 -32.00 22.10 20.57
C GLU A 576 -30.51 21.82 20.32
N ALA A 577 -29.71 21.82 21.38
CA ALA A 577 -28.28 21.58 21.30
C ALA A 577 -27.99 20.09 21.06
N ALA A 578 -27.41 19.76 19.91
CA ALA A 578 -27.05 18.39 19.56
C ALA A 578 -25.69 18.03 20.18
N GLU A 579 -25.67 17.04 21.09
CA GLU A 579 -24.42 16.47 21.58
C GLU A 579 -23.89 15.39 20.64
N PHE A 580 -22.58 15.42 20.34
CA PHE A 580 -21.91 14.39 19.56
C PHE A 580 -20.51 14.07 20.09
N ASN A 581 -20.02 12.88 19.73
CA ASN A 581 -18.67 12.39 19.99
C ASN A 581 -18.14 11.80 18.67
N GLY A 582 -16.91 12.16 18.29
CA GLY A 582 -16.27 11.79 17.04
C GLY A 582 -15.70 12.97 16.25
N THR A 583 -15.05 12.65 15.13
CA THR A 583 -14.47 13.62 14.21
C THR A 583 -15.56 14.32 13.40
N ARG A 584 -15.44 15.64 13.28
CA ARG A 584 -16.17 16.53 12.37
C ARG A 584 -15.31 17.77 12.14
N TRP A 585 -15.43 18.39 10.97
CA TRP A 585 -14.74 19.64 10.65
C TRP A 585 -15.70 20.81 10.44
N PHE A 586 -15.21 22.02 10.73
CA PHE A 586 -15.95 23.27 10.67
C PHE A 586 -15.05 24.39 10.16
N GLY A 587 -15.60 25.34 9.38
CA GLY A 587 -14.84 26.48 8.86
C GLY A 587 -13.86 26.13 7.73
N GLU A 588 -14.25 25.23 6.82
CA GLU A 588 -13.43 24.90 5.64
C GLU A 588 -13.25 26.12 4.71
N LEU A 589 -14.29 26.93 4.55
CA LEU A 589 -14.24 28.17 3.75
C LEU A 589 -13.14 29.14 4.20
N SER A 590 -12.83 29.17 5.51
CA SER A 590 -11.79 30.03 6.12
C SER A 590 -10.37 29.70 5.67
N LEU A 591 -10.14 28.51 5.12
CA LEU A 591 -8.85 28.15 4.52
C LEU A 591 -8.57 28.94 3.24
N TYR A 592 -9.62 29.36 2.53
CA TYR A 592 -9.54 29.89 1.16
C TYR A 592 -9.91 31.38 1.07
N THR A 593 -10.76 31.90 1.95
CA THR A 593 -11.27 33.29 1.89
C THR A 593 -10.76 34.20 3.00
N GLU A 594 -10.64 35.50 2.71
CA GLU A 594 -10.43 36.52 3.74
C GLU A 594 -11.73 36.85 4.49
N GLY A 595 -11.93 36.16 5.62
CA GLY A 595 -13.00 36.46 6.58
C GLY A 595 -14.33 35.78 6.29
N SER A 596 -14.43 34.50 6.65
CA SER A 596 -15.71 33.81 6.84
C SER A 596 -16.26 34.07 8.26
N LEU A 597 -17.58 33.96 8.41
CA LEU A 597 -18.26 33.94 9.70
C LEU A 597 -18.71 32.51 10.02
N HIS A 598 -18.57 32.09 11.28
CA HIS A 598 -19.20 30.86 11.74
C HIS A 598 -20.73 30.99 11.67
N GLN A 599 -21.43 29.98 11.15
CA GLN A 599 -22.90 29.94 11.10
C GLN A 599 -23.52 29.08 12.21
N SER A 600 -22.67 28.37 12.94
CA SER A 600 -23.00 27.50 14.07
C SER A 600 -22.18 27.91 15.30
N THR A 601 -22.63 27.47 16.48
CA THR A 601 -21.89 27.56 17.75
C THR A 601 -21.45 26.16 18.14
N LEU A 602 -20.18 25.99 18.48
CA LEU A 602 -19.61 24.73 18.94
C LEU A 602 -18.99 24.94 20.32
N ALA A 603 -19.44 24.14 21.30
CA ALA A 603 -18.95 24.18 22.67
C ALA A 603 -18.48 22.80 23.14
N ALA A 604 -17.54 22.76 24.08
CA ALA A 604 -17.06 21.52 24.67
C ALA A 604 -18.00 21.05 25.80
N ALA A 605 -18.70 19.92 25.62
CA ALA A 605 -19.59 19.34 26.64
C ALA A 605 -18.82 18.53 27.71
N SER A 606 -17.62 18.06 27.38
CA SER A 606 -16.61 17.51 28.30
C SER A 606 -15.29 18.29 28.18
N PHE A 607 -14.21 17.84 28.82
CA PHE A 607 -12.88 18.17 28.31
C PHE A 607 -12.76 17.63 26.87
N ALA A 608 -12.29 18.47 25.97
CA ALA A 608 -12.32 18.20 24.53
C ALA A 608 -11.04 18.66 23.84
N GLU A 609 -10.69 18.02 22.72
CA GLU A 609 -9.48 18.28 21.95
C GLU A 609 -9.81 18.53 20.48
N THR A 610 -9.37 19.64 19.91
CA THR A 610 -9.51 19.91 18.46
C THR A 610 -8.15 20.12 17.81
N PHE A 611 -8.08 19.87 16.51
CA PHE A 611 -7.01 20.37 15.66
C PHE A 611 -7.46 21.61 14.90
N THR A 612 -6.52 22.51 14.60
CA THR A 612 -6.77 23.69 13.75
C THR A 612 -5.76 23.76 12.61
N LEU A 613 -6.21 24.27 11.46
CA LEU A 613 -5.37 24.54 10.30
C LEU A 613 -5.67 25.95 9.78
N THR A 614 -4.65 26.77 9.58
CA THR A 614 -4.82 28.12 9.00
C THR A 614 -4.64 28.09 7.48
N GLY A 615 -5.39 28.92 6.75
CA GLY A 615 -5.23 29.08 5.30
C GLY A 615 -3.78 29.43 4.88
N PRO A 616 -3.09 30.37 5.56
CA PRO A 616 -1.69 30.67 5.32
C PRO A 616 -0.74 29.47 5.49
N ALA A 617 -0.91 28.64 6.52
CA ALA A 617 -0.07 27.45 6.73
C ALA A 617 -0.31 26.38 5.65
N LEU A 618 -1.57 26.13 5.29
CA LEU A 618 -1.92 25.24 4.17
C LEU A 618 -1.29 25.71 2.86
N ALA A 619 -1.36 27.01 2.57
CA ALA A 619 -0.74 27.60 1.38
C ALA A 619 0.79 27.41 1.35
N ASP A 620 1.48 27.55 2.50
CA ASP A 620 2.92 27.34 2.61
C ASP A 620 3.33 25.86 2.42
N CYS A 621 2.52 24.90 2.90
CA CYS A 621 2.72 23.48 2.61
C CYS A 621 2.52 23.16 1.13
N VAL A 622 1.41 23.64 0.54
CA VAL A 622 1.01 23.36 -0.84
C VAL A 622 2.00 23.95 -1.87
N LYS A 623 2.61 25.11 -1.55
CA LYS A 623 3.63 25.78 -2.38
C LYS A 623 4.84 24.91 -2.74
N GLN A 624 5.12 23.86 -1.96
CA GLN A 624 6.22 22.92 -2.21
C GLN A 624 6.09 22.16 -3.55
N SER A 625 4.87 21.99 -4.08
CA SER A 625 4.60 21.25 -5.32
C SER A 625 3.68 22.02 -6.26
N ARG A 626 4.16 22.38 -7.45
CA ARG A 626 3.37 23.12 -8.46
C ARG A 626 2.07 22.40 -8.86
N GLY A 627 2.07 21.06 -8.90
CA GLY A 627 0.86 20.29 -9.21
C GLY A 627 -0.16 20.32 -8.06
N CYS A 628 0.31 20.17 -6.82
CA CYS A 628 -0.52 20.32 -5.63
C CYS A 628 -1.11 21.74 -5.52
N MET A 629 -0.31 22.76 -5.87
CA MET A 629 -0.75 24.15 -5.94
C MET A 629 -1.88 24.35 -6.95
N ALA A 630 -1.76 23.81 -8.16
CA ALA A 630 -2.85 23.84 -9.14
C ALA A 630 -4.11 23.12 -8.62
N MET A 631 -3.95 21.90 -8.08
CA MET A 631 -5.03 21.10 -7.49
C MET A 631 -5.84 21.87 -6.44
N PHE A 632 -5.17 22.49 -5.46
CA PHE A 632 -5.83 23.27 -4.41
C PHE A 632 -6.36 24.61 -4.92
N CYS A 633 -5.67 25.30 -5.82
CA CYS A 633 -6.15 26.56 -6.40
C CYS A 633 -7.43 26.37 -7.22
N ASP A 634 -7.55 25.30 -7.99
CA ASP A 634 -8.75 25.03 -8.78
C ASP A 634 -9.91 24.58 -7.90
N PHE A 635 -9.66 23.71 -6.91
CA PHE A 635 -10.64 23.38 -5.87
C PHE A 635 -11.15 24.63 -5.13
N ALA A 636 -10.25 25.51 -4.70
CA ALA A 636 -10.60 26.72 -3.95
C ALA A 636 -11.45 27.70 -4.77
N LYS A 637 -11.16 27.88 -6.07
CA LYS A 637 -11.97 28.72 -6.97
C LYS A 637 -13.39 28.16 -7.11
N ASP A 638 -13.50 26.86 -7.40
CA ASP A 638 -14.79 26.21 -7.62
C ASP A 638 -15.63 26.21 -6.33
N PHE A 639 -15.02 25.87 -5.19
CA PHE A 639 -15.67 25.83 -3.88
C PHE A 639 -16.16 27.22 -3.45
N VAL A 640 -15.32 28.26 -3.52
CA VAL A 640 -15.74 29.64 -3.20
C VAL A 640 -16.83 30.13 -4.16
N THR A 641 -16.79 29.76 -5.44
CA THR A 641 -17.82 30.15 -6.42
C THR A 641 -19.16 29.44 -6.15
N ALA A 642 -19.14 28.15 -5.79
CA ALA A 642 -20.34 27.42 -5.39
C ALA A 642 -20.98 28.03 -4.14
N MET A 643 -20.17 28.35 -3.12
CA MET A 643 -20.60 29.00 -1.88
C MET A 643 -21.16 30.41 -2.09
N GLN A 644 -20.71 31.16 -3.10
CA GLN A 644 -21.33 32.44 -3.50
C GLN A 644 -22.68 32.27 -4.22
N GLY A 645 -22.91 31.13 -4.89
CA GLY A 645 -24.10 30.87 -5.69
C GLY A 645 -25.31 30.39 -4.91
N SER A 646 -25.11 29.88 -3.68
CA SER A 646 -26.21 29.41 -2.83
C SER A 646 -27.06 30.57 -2.32
N LYS A 647 -28.39 30.45 -2.46
CA LYS A 647 -29.36 31.46 -2.01
C LYS A 647 -29.91 31.19 -0.60
N THR A 648 -29.60 30.04 -0.04
CA THR A 648 -29.98 29.61 1.31
C THR A 648 -28.90 29.99 2.32
N LYS A 649 -29.28 30.14 3.60
CA LYS A 649 -28.30 30.26 4.68
C LYS A 649 -27.48 28.96 4.69
N CYS A 650 -26.19 29.06 4.40
CA CYS A 650 -25.38 27.92 3.97
C CYS A 650 -24.85 27.14 5.18
N GLY A 651 -25.67 26.24 5.73
CA GLY A 651 -25.34 25.41 6.90
C GLY A 651 -24.12 24.50 6.65
N ASP A 652 -23.54 23.99 7.73
CA ASP A 652 -22.28 23.24 7.67
C ASP A 652 -22.40 21.95 6.81
N GLN A 653 -23.59 21.35 6.72
CA GLN A 653 -23.86 20.22 5.81
C GLN A 653 -23.77 20.59 4.31
N GLU A 654 -24.12 21.82 3.95
CA GLU A 654 -24.06 22.28 2.55
C GLU A 654 -22.60 22.50 2.12
N GLN A 655 -21.74 22.97 3.04
CA GLN A 655 -20.28 23.04 2.83
C GLN A 655 -19.70 21.65 2.54
N VAL A 656 -20.06 20.63 3.31
CA VAL A 656 -19.59 19.24 3.09
C VAL A 656 -20.01 18.72 1.70
N TYR A 657 -21.26 18.98 1.29
CA TYR A 657 -21.75 18.58 -0.03
C TYR A 657 -20.98 19.27 -1.17
N TRP A 658 -20.80 20.60 -1.10
CA TRP A 658 -20.06 21.34 -2.12
C TRP A 658 -18.57 21.01 -2.12
N ALA A 659 -17.95 20.70 -0.98
CA ALA A 659 -16.57 20.25 -0.91
C ALA A 659 -16.38 18.90 -1.63
N ASP A 660 -17.28 17.94 -1.44
CA ASP A 660 -17.27 16.67 -2.16
C ASP A 660 -17.48 16.86 -3.68
N GLU A 661 -18.46 17.67 -4.08
CA GLU A 661 -18.74 17.95 -5.50
C GLU A 661 -17.62 18.73 -6.21
N CYS A 662 -17.02 19.74 -5.56
CA CYS A 662 -15.87 20.46 -6.11
C CYS A 662 -14.61 19.58 -6.13
N CYS A 663 -14.44 18.67 -5.17
CA CYS A 663 -13.37 17.68 -5.21
C CYS A 663 -13.54 16.73 -6.40
N LYS A 664 -14.75 16.19 -6.64
CA LYS A 664 -15.04 15.33 -7.80
C LYS A 664 -14.79 16.01 -9.15
N ARG A 665 -15.02 17.33 -9.25
CA ARG A 665 -14.76 18.11 -10.47
C ARG A 665 -13.28 18.41 -10.71
N ASN A 666 -12.44 18.26 -9.70
CA ASN A 666 -11.00 18.52 -9.82
C ASN A 666 -10.35 17.57 -10.84
N GLN A 667 -9.46 18.09 -11.70
CA GLN A 667 -8.78 17.28 -12.71
C GLN A 667 -8.00 16.10 -12.09
N HIS A 668 -7.37 16.30 -10.93
CA HIS A 668 -6.60 15.23 -10.26
C HIS A 668 -7.52 14.11 -9.74
N TYR A 669 -8.73 14.46 -9.28
CA TYR A 669 -9.74 13.49 -8.89
C TYR A 669 -10.24 12.73 -10.12
N GLN A 670 -10.55 13.41 -11.23
CA GLN A 670 -10.96 12.77 -12.49
C GLN A 670 -9.86 11.88 -13.11
N GLU A 671 -8.58 12.18 -12.87
CA GLU A 671 -7.47 11.33 -13.32
C GLU A 671 -7.32 10.04 -12.49
N LEU A 672 -7.70 10.05 -11.21
CA LEU A 672 -7.73 8.87 -10.33
C LEU A 672 -9.08 8.10 -10.41
N TYR A 673 -10.18 8.82 -10.59
CA TYR A 673 -11.57 8.38 -10.50
C TYR A 673 -12.39 8.96 -11.68
N PRO A 674 -12.15 8.50 -12.92
CA PRO A 674 -12.79 9.08 -14.12
C PRO A 674 -14.33 8.96 -14.13
N ASP A 675 -14.97 9.99 -14.71
CA ASP A 675 -16.42 10.29 -14.71
C ASP A 675 -17.34 9.05 -14.77
N PRO A 676 -18.30 8.87 -13.83
CA PRO A 676 -19.26 7.77 -13.84
C PRO A 676 -20.10 7.65 -15.13
N LYS A 677 -20.18 8.67 -15.98
CA LYS A 677 -20.76 8.55 -17.33
C LYS A 677 -20.06 7.53 -18.23
N THR A 678 -18.80 7.22 -17.97
CA THR A 678 -17.98 6.30 -18.80
C THR A 678 -18.06 4.83 -18.37
N ARG A 679 -18.71 4.52 -17.23
CA ARG A 679 -18.80 3.16 -16.69
C ARG A 679 -19.53 2.24 -17.67
N PHE A 680 -19.00 1.04 -17.95
CA PHE A 680 -19.62 0.05 -18.88
C PHE A 680 -21.14 -0.10 -18.72
N LYS A 681 -21.64 -0.08 -17.47
CA LYS A 681 -23.07 -0.18 -17.10
C LYS A 681 -23.97 0.97 -17.57
N ASN A 682 -23.41 2.10 -17.97
CA ASN A 682 -24.13 3.28 -18.44
C ASN A 682 -24.13 3.43 -19.98
N ILE A 683 -23.44 2.54 -20.70
CA ILE A 683 -23.38 2.53 -22.16
C ILE A 683 -24.59 1.75 -22.71
N THR A 684 -25.46 2.42 -23.45
CA THR A 684 -26.61 1.80 -24.13
C THR A 684 -26.43 1.89 -25.64
N ILE A 685 -26.17 0.76 -26.30
CA ILE A 685 -26.03 0.68 -27.76
C ILE A 685 -27.43 0.41 -28.37
N PRO A 686 -27.95 1.25 -29.28
CA PRO A 686 -29.30 1.11 -29.81
C PRO A 686 -29.40 -0.01 -30.85
N LEU A 687 -29.94 -1.17 -30.45
CA LEU A 687 -30.25 -2.30 -31.34
C LEU A 687 -31.53 -2.06 -32.17
N LYS A 688 -31.46 -1.24 -33.23
CA LYS A 688 -32.56 -1.06 -34.20
C LYS A 688 -32.28 -1.80 -35.53
N LEU A 689 -32.72 -3.06 -35.64
CA LEU A 689 -32.86 -3.70 -36.96
C LEU A 689 -33.94 -2.97 -37.78
N LYS A 690 -33.51 -2.26 -38.82
CA LYS A 690 -34.42 -1.69 -39.83
C LYS A 690 -34.94 -2.83 -40.73
N ARG A 691 -36.21 -3.22 -40.58
CA ARG A 691 -36.89 -3.97 -41.65
C ARG A 691 -37.04 -3.05 -42.87
N SER A 692 -36.60 -3.53 -44.03
CA SER A 692 -36.79 -2.85 -45.30
C SER A 692 -38.29 -2.70 -45.62
N GLY A 693 -38.70 -1.45 -45.83
CA GLY A 693 -40.05 -1.09 -46.28
C GLY A 693 -39.93 -0.22 -47.52
N SER A 694 -40.41 -0.71 -48.65
CA SER A 694 -40.30 -0.07 -49.96
C SER A 694 -41.26 1.12 -50.14
N THR A 695 -40.75 2.28 -50.54
CA THR A 695 -41.51 3.24 -51.36
C THR A 695 -40.63 4.06 -52.30
N SER A 696 -40.90 3.87 -53.59
CA SER A 696 -40.62 4.67 -54.78
C SER A 696 -40.30 6.18 -54.67
N ALA A 697 -39.18 6.55 -55.30
CA ALA A 697 -39.04 7.53 -56.39
C ALA A 697 -39.86 8.85 -56.40
N SER A 698 -39.16 9.97 -56.17
CA SER A 698 -39.16 11.27 -56.89
C SER A 698 -38.43 12.28 -55.97
N GLY A 699 -37.62 13.23 -56.40
CA GLY A 699 -37.37 13.83 -57.71
C GLY A 699 -37.18 15.34 -57.51
N GLU A 700 -36.23 15.95 -58.25
CA GLU A 700 -35.96 17.40 -58.35
C GLU A 700 -35.01 18.10 -57.36
N GLU A 701 -34.37 19.14 -57.91
CA GLU A 701 -33.23 19.93 -57.43
C GLU A 701 -33.70 21.25 -56.78
N GLY A 702 -32.82 22.00 -56.06
CA GLY A 702 -33.22 23.38 -55.68
C GLY A 702 -32.45 24.13 -54.59
N VAL A 703 -31.22 24.55 -54.93
CA VAL A 703 -30.50 25.78 -54.52
C VAL A 703 -31.22 26.86 -53.66
N SER A 704 -30.44 27.48 -52.75
CA SER A 704 -30.54 28.86 -52.18
C SER A 704 -31.40 29.18 -50.94
N SER A 705 -30.68 29.35 -49.81
CA SER A 705 -30.47 30.59 -49.03
C SER A 705 -31.60 31.58 -48.63
N LYS A 706 -31.44 32.08 -47.37
CA LYS A 706 -31.96 33.32 -46.74
C LYS A 706 -33.46 33.42 -46.36
N GLY A 707 -33.68 33.97 -45.15
CA GLY A 707 -34.76 34.96 -44.95
C GLY A 707 -35.79 34.67 -43.85
N SER A 708 -35.46 35.05 -42.61
CA SER A 708 -36.42 35.29 -41.51
C SER A 708 -37.63 36.16 -41.92
N PHE A 709 -38.86 35.79 -41.54
CA PHE A 709 -39.68 36.58 -40.60
C PHE A 709 -40.93 35.83 -40.05
N THR A 710 -41.60 36.45 -39.08
CA THR A 710 -42.47 35.92 -38.01
C THR A 710 -43.99 35.72 -38.30
N VAL A 711 -44.64 34.73 -37.64
CA VAL A 711 -45.92 34.81 -36.82
C VAL A 711 -47.24 35.28 -37.53
N PRO A 712 -48.50 34.81 -37.23
CA PRO A 712 -49.04 34.23 -35.97
C PRO A 712 -49.97 32.97 -36.05
N ARG A 713 -50.34 32.46 -34.86
CA ARG A 713 -51.42 31.47 -34.58
C ARG A 713 -52.84 32.00 -34.82
N PRO A 714 -53.78 31.14 -35.25
CA PRO A 714 -55.00 30.75 -34.47
C PRO A 714 -55.41 29.26 -34.67
N ARG A 715 -56.42 28.60 -34.04
CA ARG A 715 -57.24 28.73 -32.80
C ARG A 715 -58.08 27.43 -32.57
N PHE A 716 -58.09 26.83 -31.37
CA PHE A 716 -59.15 25.92 -30.81
C PHE A 716 -59.45 24.58 -31.57
N SER A 717 -60.16 23.54 -31.06
CA SER A 717 -60.96 23.27 -29.83
C SER A 717 -61.02 21.77 -29.43
N LYS A 718 -61.52 21.48 -28.22
CA LYS A 718 -61.75 20.16 -27.57
C LYS A 718 -62.96 19.36 -28.12
N SER A 719 -62.98 18.01 -27.95
CA SER A 719 -64.11 17.13 -27.55
C SER A 719 -63.77 15.64 -27.85
N SER A 720 -63.65 14.72 -26.87
CA SER A 720 -64.69 13.80 -26.29
C SER A 720 -65.29 12.77 -27.30
N ARG A 721 -65.60 11.49 -26.98
CA ARG A 721 -66.06 10.88 -25.71
C ARG A 721 -66.13 9.32 -25.77
N ASN A 722 -66.03 8.62 -24.61
CA ASN A 722 -66.66 7.32 -24.25
C ASN A 722 -66.28 6.00 -25.01
N SER A 723 -66.38 4.78 -24.44
CA SER A 723 -66.99 4.28 -23.17
C SER A 723 -66.42 2.94 -22.64
N LYS A 724 -66.39 2.79 -21.28
CA LYS A 724 -66.74 1.64 -20.38
C LYS A 724 -66.47 0.18 -20.82
N GLY A 725 -66.06 -0.78 -19.98
CA GLY A 725 -65.76 -0.89 -18.53
C GLY A 725 -65.57 -2.40 -18.21
N SER A 726 -65.28 -2.95 -17.02
CA SER A 726 -64.89 -2.50 -15.68
C SER A 726 -64.91 -3.75 -14.76
N GLN A 727 -63.80 -4.12 -14.11
CA GLN A 727 -63.77 -4.63 -12.70
C GLN A 727 -62.33 -4.99 -12.26
N GLY A 728 -61.97 -4.68 -11.00
CA GLY A 728 -60.78 -5.18 -10.31
C GLY A 728 -59.67 -4.15 -9.99
N SER A 729 -59.74 -3.47 -8.83
CA SER A 729 -58.60 -2.77 -8.19
C SER A 729 -58.93 -2.32 -6.75
N ILE A 730 -57.89 -1.93 -5.98
CA ILE A 730 -57.78 -1.45 -4.56
C ILE A 730 -57.12 -2.50 -3.65
N LYS A 731 -55.97 -2.27 -2.96
CA LYS A 731 -55.16 -1.04 -2.71
C LYS A 731 -53.73 -1.37 -2.22
N ALA A 732 -52.74 -0.53 -2.57
CA ALA A 732 -51.52 -0.17 -1.83
C ALA A 732 -50.81 0.97 -2.60
N VAL A 733 -51.17 2.24 -2.39
CA VAL A 733 -50.55 3.24 -1.46
C VAL A 733 -49.08 3.55 -1.81
N ALA A 734 -48.81 4.84 -2.05
CA ALA A 734 -47.60 5.38 -2.67
C ALA A 734 -46.89 6.41 -1.78
N PHE A 735 -45.68 6.82 -2.16
CA PHE A 735 -45.12 8.18 -2.08
C PHE A 735 -43.87 8.21 -3.00
N ASP A 736 -43.99 8.62 -4.26
CA ASP A 736 -43.90 10.00 -4.80
C ASP A 736 -42.54 10.69 -4.59
N SER A 737 -41.85 10.92 -5.71
CA SER A 737 -40.57 11.62 -5.81
C SER A 737 -40.59 12.53 -7.04
N ASP A 738 -40.85 13.81 -6.82
CA ASP A 738 -40.90 14.81 -7.90
C ASP A 738 -39.49 15.20 -8.35
N ALA A 739 -39.33 15.33 -9.67
CA ALA A 739 -38.11 15.79 -10.33
C ALA A 739 -38.40 17.06 -11.14
N GLU A 740 -37.52 18.07 -11.04
CA GLU A 740 -37.48 19.19 -11.98
C GLU A 740 -36.42 18.97 -13.08
N LYS A 741 -36.65 19.64 -14.21
CA LYS A 741 -36.20 19.19 -15.55
C LYS A 741 -35.03 20.00 -16.10
N SER A 742 -34.22 19.34 -16.92
CA SER A 742 -33.52 19.94 -18.06
C SER A 742 -33.96 19.23 -19.35
N PRO A 743 -33.83 19.86 -20.54
CA PRO A 743 -34.68 19.53 -21.69
C PRO A 743 -34.27 18.24 -22.42
N GLY A 744 -35.25 17.38 -22.68
CA GLY A 744 -35.06 16.13 -23.40
C GLY A 744 -34.98 16.31 -24.92
N VAL A 745 -34.13 15.49 -25.54
CA VAL A 745 -34.35 14.96 -26.89
C VAL A 745 -35.13 13.66 -26.69
N ASP A 746 -36.31 13.54 -27.30
CA ASP A 746 -37.17 12.35 -27.15
C ASP A 746 -36.53 11.13 -27.83
N PHE A 747 -35.84 10.30 -27.05
CA PHE A 747 -35.55 8.91 -27.41
C PHE A 747 -36.61 8.00 -26.77
N GLU A 748 -37.35 7.26 -27.59
CA GLU A 748 -38.14 6.13 -27.10
C GLU A 748 -37.23 5.14 -26.35
N PRO A 749 -37.69 4.54 -25.23
CA PRO A 749 -36.89 3.58 -24.49
C PRO A 749 -36.63 2.33 -25.34
N VAL A 750 -35.39 2.19 -25.80
CA VAL A 750 -34.90 0.97 -26.44
C VAL A 750 -35.05 -0.19 -25.45
N GLN A 751 -35.57 -1.32 -25.91
CA GLN A 751 -35.72 -2.52 -25.09
C GLN A 751 -34.38 -2.89 -24.45
N SER A 752 -34.34 -3.00 -23.12
CA SER A 752 -33.12 -3.36 -22.41
C SER A 752 -32.63 -4.74 -22.84
N VAL A 753 -31.31 -4.92 -22.91
CA VAL A 753 -30.65 -6.18 -23.28
C VAL A 753 -31.17 -7.36 -22.44
N THR A 754 -31.57 -7.10 -21.19
CA THR A 754 -32.21 -8.04 -20.26
C THR A 754 -33.48 -8.71 -20.82
N SER A 755 -34.25 -8.01 -21.67
CA SER A 755 -35.48 -8.53 -22.30
C SER A 755 -35.23 -9.34 -23.58
N LEU A 756 -34.04 -9.20 -24.19
CA LEU A 756 -33.58 -10.09 -25.26
C LEU A 756 -33.06 -11.41 -24.65
N TYR A 757 -32.26 -11.33 -23.59
CA TYR A 757 -31.72 -12.50 -22.89
C TYR A 757 -32.80 -13.49 -22.43
N THR A 758 -33.94 -12.97 -21.94
CA THR A 758 -35.10 -13.79 -21.52
C THR A 758 -35.89 -14.39 -22.68
N ARG A 759 -35.76 -13.90 -23.91
CA ARG A 759 -36.36 -14.51 -25.11
C ARG A 759 -35.47 -15.53 -25.81
N PHE A 760 -34.14 -15.36 -25.74
CA PHE A 760 -33.19 -16.32 -26.31
C PHE A 760 -32.91 -17.53 -25.39
N SER A 761 -33.29 -17.46 -24.12
CA SER A 761 -33.19 -18.57 -23.16
C SER A 761 -34.11 -19.77 -23.44
N GLU A 762 -35.06 -19.67 -24.38
CA GLU A 762 -36.05 -20.72 -24.68
C GLU A 762 -35.87 -21.34 -26.09
N GLY A 763 -34.67 -21.85 -26.35
CA GLY A 763 -34.46 -23.05 -27.18
C GLY A 763 -34.28 -22.90 -28.70
N SER A 764 -33.02 -22.88 -29.15
CA SER A 764 -32.56 -23.57 -30.38
C SER A 764 -31.02 -23.50 -30.48
N ALA A 765 -30.35 -24.62 -30.77
CA ALA A 765 -28.89 -24.75 -30.66
C ALA A 765 -28.06 -24.30 -31.89
N GLU A 766 -28.65 -23.56 -32.83
CA GLU A 766 -27.97 -23.00 -34.00
C GLU A 766 -28.43 -21.56 -34.22
N VAL A 767 -27.59 -20.57 -33.87
CA VAL A 767 -27.90 -19.14 -34.08
C VAL A 767 -26.67 -18.40 -34.59
N ILE A 768 -26.32 -18.61 -35.86
CA ILE A 768 -25.57 -17.62 -36.64
C ILE A 768 -26.50 -16.41 -36.82
N ASN A 769 -25.97 -15.17 -36.78
CA ASN A 769 -26.78 -13.98 -37.06
C ASN A 769 -27.43 -14.13 -38.47
N PRO A 770 -28.77 -14.21 -38.58
CA PRO A 770 -29.42 -14.49 -39.86
C PRO A 770 -29.24 -13.35 -40.89
N GLY A 771 -28.90 -12.15 -40.43
CA GLY A 771 -28.47 -11.06 -41.31
C GLY A 771 -27.13 -11.34 -42.00
N LEU A 772 -26.18 -11.98 -41.31
CA LEU A 772 -24.86 -12.30 -41.85
C LEU A 772 -24.94 -13.36 -42.96
N GLU A 773 -25.73 -14.42 -42.78
CA GLU A 773 -25.94 -15.41 -43.84
C GLU A 773 -26.61 -14.81 -45.08
N SER A 774 -27.61 -13.93 -44.88
CA SER A 774 -28.26 -13.24 -45.98
C SER A 774 -27.27 -12.36 -46.73
N TYR A 775 -26.44 -11.60 -46.00
CA TYR A 775 -25.42 -10.70 -46.52
C TYR A 775 -24.30 -11.44 -47.28
N LEU A 776 -23.83 -12.57 -46.75
CA LEU A 776 -22.85 -13.43 -47.43
C LEU A 776 -23.39 -14.03 -48.73
N LYS A 777 -24.72 -14.22 -48.86
CA LYS A 777 -25.39 -14.63 -50.11
C LYS A 777 -25.61 -13.45 -51.06
N THR A 778 -25.84 -12.22 -50.58
CA THR A 778 -25.94 -11.04 -51.46
C THR A 778 -24.60 -10.69 -52.11
N LEU A 779 -23.49 -10.93 -51.41
CA LEU A 779 -22.12 -10.74 -51.91
C LEU A 779 -21.78 -11.58 -53.15
N ASP A 780 -22.53 -12.64 -53.44
CA ASP A 780 -22.37 -13.48 -54.64
C ASP A 780 -23.00 -12.88 -55.92
N GLY A 781 -23.71 -11.74 -55.81
CA GLY A 781 -24.47 -11.14 -56.91
C GLY A 781 -24.12 -9.67 -57.23
N GLU A 782 -23.90 -9.40 -58.53
CA GLU A 782 -23.73 -8.07 -59.16
C GLU A 782 -22.66 -7.11 -58.58
N LYS A 783 -22.44 -5.98 -59.29
CA LYS A 783 -21.52 -4.91 -58.90
C LYS A 783 -22.14 -4.05 -57.79
N MET A 784 -22.12 -4.57 -56.57
CA MET A 784 -22.50 -3.82 -55.38
C MET A 784 -21.49 -2.70 -55.08
N GLU A 785 -21.97 -1.49 -54.82
CA GLU A 785 -21.14 -0.31 -54.55
C GLU A 785 -20.67 -0.29 -53.08
N THR A 786 -19.40 0.05 -52.84
CA THR A 786 -18.72 -0.14 -51.54
C THR A 786 -19.38 0.56 -50.35
N TYR A 787 -20.11 1.65 -50.57
CA TYR A 787 -20.82 2.34 -49.47
C TYR A 787 -22.01 1.52 -48.95
N LYS A 788 -22.73 0.79 -49.80
CA LYS A 788 -23.80 -0.12 -49.39
C LYS A 788 -23.26 -1.28 -48.55
N LEU A 789 -22.08 -1.79 -48.93
CA LEU A 789 -21.36 -2.83 -48.20
C LEU A 789 -21.01 -2.37 -46.77
N ILE A 790 -20.61 -1.10 -46.61
CA ILE A 790 -20.32 -0.49 -45.31
C ILE A 790 -21.59 -0.34 -44.48
N ASP A 791 -22.67 0.21 -45.06
CA ASP A 791 -23.94 0.39 -44.36
C ASP A 791 -24.55 -0.95 -43.88
N ASP A 792 -24.53 -1.97 -44.75
CA ASP A 792 -25.00 -3.31 -44.43
C ASP A 792 -24.15 -3.94 -43.30
N LEU A 793 -22.81 -3.84 -43.39
CA LEU A 793 -21.89 -4.35 -42.36
C LEU A 793 -22.08 -3.64 -41.01
N GLN A 794 -22.26 -2.32 -40.99
CA GLN A 794 -22.56 -1.56 -39.76
C GLN A 794 -23.93 -1.91 -39.17
N SER A 795 -24.87 -2.41 -39.97
CA SER A 795 -26.17 -2.92 -39.49
C SER A 795 -26.07 -4.32 -38.85
N ILE A 796 -25.08 -5.12 -39.26
CA ILE A 796 -24.83 -6.48 -38.76
C ILE A 796 -23.94 -6.47 -37.51
N LEU A 797 -22.97 -5.55 -37.44
CA LEU A 797 -22.01 -5.40 -36.34
C LEU A 797 -22.16 -4.01 -35.69
N PRO A 798 -22.94 -3.88 -34.60
CA PRO A 798 -23.17 -2.59 -33.92
C PRO A 798 -21.88 -1.89 -33.49
N GLU A 799 -20.81 -2.65 -33.22
CA GLU A 799 -19.50 -2.11 -32.85
C GLU A 799 -18.81 -1.34 -33.98
N LEU A 800 -19.25 -1.49 -35.23
CA LEU A 800 -18.74 -0.70 -36.36
C LEU A 800 -19.59 0.54 -36.67
N HIS A 801 -20.75 0.72 -36.04
CA HIS A 801 -21.70 1.79 -36.35
C HIS A 801 -21.06 3.20 -36.25
N SER A 802 -21.27 4.02 -37.27
CA SER A 802 -20.66 5.35 -37.43
C SER A 802 -20.85 6.31 -36.25
N GLU A 803 -22.07 6.43 -35.70
CA GLU A 803 -22.39 7.39 -34.62
C GLU A 803 -22.48 6.80 -33.20
N HIS A 804 -22.68 5.48 -33.06
CA HIS A 804 -23.08 4.85 -31.78
C HIS A 804 -22.22 3.64 -31.37
N SER A 805 -21.12 3.37 -32.09
CA SER A 805 -20.20 2.29 -31.72
C SER A 805 -19.48 2.57 -30.39
N PRO A 806 -19.08 1.52 -29.65
CA PRO A 806 -18.25 1.67 -28.45
C PRO A 806 -16.94 2.40 -28.75
N HIS A 807 -16.36 2.19 -29.94
CA HIS A 807 -15.17 2.93 -30.39
C HIS A 807 -15.40 4.45 -30.41
N VAL A 808 -16.56 4.93 -30.85
CA VAL A 808 -16.88 6.37 -30.85
C VAL A 808 -17.16 6.87 -29.43
N VAL A 809 -17.88 6.08 -28.61
CA VAL A 809 -18.14 6.39 -27.19
C VAL A 809 -16.83 6.54 -26.39
N PHE A 810 -15.79 5.78 -26.72
CA PHE A 810 -14.46 5.85 -26.10
C PHE A 810 -13.44 6.73 -26.86
N GLU A 811 -13.90 7.64 -27.73
CA GLU A 811 -13.06 8.59 -28.50
C GLU A 811 -12.03 7.93 -29.46
N GLN A 812 -12.26 6.68 -29.88
CA GLN A 812 -11.40 5.88 -30.75
C GLN A 812 -11.95 5.70 -32.18
N ALA A 813 -12.57 6.74 -32.76
CA ALA A 813 -13.13 6.67 -34.12
C ALA A 813 -12.14 6.15 -35.20
N ALA A 814 -10.84 6.46 -35.06
CA ALA A 814 -9.80 5.96 -35.97
C ALA A 814 -9.50 4.45 -35.85
N GLU A 815 -9.83 3.80 -34.73
CA GLU A 815 -9.75 2.34 -34.61
C GLU A 815 -10.99 1.66 -35.22
N ARG A 816 -12.18 2.28 -35.12
CA ARG A 816 -13.41 1.84 -35.80
C ARG A 816 -13.19 1.69 -37.31
N GLU A 817 -12.61 2.70 -37.95
CA GLU A 817 -12.33 2.69 -39.40
C GLU A 817 -11.32 1.61 -39.82
N ARG A 818 -10.39 1.24 -38.92
CA ARG A 818 -9.45 0.13 -39.15
C ARG A 818 -10.13 -1.22 -39.01
N ALA A 819 -11.02 -1.37 -38.04
CA ALA A 819 -11.84 -2.57 -37.88
C ALA A 819 -12.79 -2.78 -39.06
N GLU A 820 -13.47 -1.72 -39.52
CA GLU A 820 -14.31 -1.73 -40.73
C GLU A 820 -13.50 -2.14 -41.98
N SER A 821 -12.32 -1.53 -42.17
CA SER A 821 -11.37 -1.89 -43.23
C SER A 821 -10.92 -3.37 -43.18
N ALA A 822 -10.63 -3.89 -41.98
CA ALA A 822 -10.26 -5.29 -41.79
C ALA A 822 -11.40 -6.25 -42.18
N CYS A 823 -12.62 -5.98 -41.72
CA CYS A 823 -13.80 -6.79 -42.01
C CYS A 823 -14.12 -6.83 -43.51
N ILE A 824 -14.12 -5.67 -44.19
CA ILE A 824 -14.32 -5.57 -45.64
C ILE A 824 -13.23 -6.33 -46.40
N SER A 825 -11.98 -6.24 -45.96
CA SER A 825 -10.86 -6.93 -46.60
C SER A 825 -10.98 -8.45 -46.50
N ILE A 826 -11.45 -8.99 -45.37
CA ILE A 826 -11.72 -10.43 -45.21
C ILE A 826 -12.89 -10.90 -46.08
N LEU A 827 -13.99 -10.13 -46.14
CA LEU A 827 -15.12 -10.44 -47.00
C LEU A 827 -14.71 -10.44 -48.49
N ALA A 828 -13.88 -9.47 -48.89
CA ALA A 828 -13.35 -9.40 -50.25
C ALA A 828 -12.39 -10.56 -50.58
N LEU A 829 -11.57 -11.01 -49.63
CA LEU A 829 -10.75 -12.23 -49.78
C LEU A 829 -11.63 -13.49 -49.91
N TYR A 830 -12.60 -13.66 -49.01
CA TYR A 830 -13.49 -14.82 -48.97
C TYR A 830 -14.36 -14.99 -50.24
N LYS A 831 -14.68 -13.88 -50.92
CA LYS A 831 -15.53 -13.84 -52.13
C LYS A 831 -14.77 -13.55 -53.43
N ASP A 832 -13.44 -13.65 -53.41
CA ASP A 832 -12.55 -13.39 -54.56
C ASP A 832 -12.78 -12.01 -55.25
N ARG A 833 -12.98 -10.96 -54.44
CA ARG A 833 -13.26 -9.58 -54.90
C ARG A 833 -12.02 -8.68 -54.85
N TYR A 834 -11.09 -8.92 -55.78
CA TYR A 834 -9.89 -8.09 -55.98
C TYR A 834 -10.20 -6.59 -56.17
N ASP A 835 -11.33 -6.27 -56.82
CA ASP A 835 -11.80 -4.91 -57.08
C ASP A 835 -12.09 -4.13 -55.79
N ILE A 836 -12.79 -4.75 -54.85
CA ILE A 836 -13.09 -4.16 -53.53
C ILE A 836 -11.81 -4.10 -52.68
N PHE A 837 -11.01 -5.17 -52.67
CA PHE A 837 -9.81 -5.24 -51.84
C PHE A 837 -8.78 -4.15 -52.19
N THR A 838 -8.58 -3.88 -53.49
CA THR A 838 -7.57 -2.93 -53.99
C THR A 838 -8.10 -1.52 -54.27
N GLN A 839 -9.40 -1.26 -54.12
CA GLN A 839 -10.03 0.05 -54.34
C GLN A 839 -9.30 1.23 -53.65
N PRO A 840 -8.86 1.16 -52.37
CA PRO A 840 -8.22 2.29 -51.70
C PRO A 840 -6.72 2.43 -52.02
N GLN A 841 -6.18 1.62 -52.94
CA GLN A 841 -4.77 1.61 -53.33
C GLN A 841 -4.52 2.45 -54.58
N ALA A 842 -3.56 3.38 -54.49
CA ALA A 842 -3.12 4.19 -55.62
C ALA A 842 -2.43 3.32 -56.70
N PRO A 843 -2.60 3.63 -58.00
CA PRO A 843 -2.10 2.80 -59.10
C PRO A 843 -0.62 2.32 -58.99
N PRO A 844 0.38 3.17 -58.65
CA PRO A 844 1.79 2.75 -58.68
C PRO A 844 2.20 1.83 -57.52
N VAL A 845 1.34 1.63 -56.52
CA VAL A 845 1.59 0.72 -55.38
C VAL A 845 0.53 -0.36 -55.27
N ARG A 846 -0.41 -0.46 -56.23
CA ARG A 846 -1.49 -1.45 -56.19
C ARG A 846 -0.92 -2.87 -56.17
N MET A 847 -1.54 -3.74 -55.39
CA MET A 847 -1.28 -5.18 -55.37
C MET A 847 -1.36 -5.75 -56.80
N GLN A 848 -0.45 -6.66 -57.15
CA GLN A 848 -0.45 -7.32 -58.46
C GLN A 848 -1.35 -8.57 -58.44
N GLU A 849 -1.84 -9.00 -59.60
CA GLU A 849 -2.77 -10.15 -59.70
C GLU A 849 -2.12 -11.46 -59.24
N GLU A 850 -0.81 -11.65 -59.42
CA GLU A 850 -0.08 -12.82 -58.93
C GLU A 850 -0.08 -12.87 -57.40
N GLN A 851 0.01 -11.71 -56.73
CA GLN A 851 -0.05 -11.62 -55.27
C GLN A 851 -1.47 -11.90 -54.75
N TRP A 852 -2.49 -11.52 -55.51
CA TRP A 852 -3.88 -11.88 -55.23
C TRP A 852 -4.11 -13.38 -55.33
N ILE A 853 -3.58 -14.04 -56.38
CA ILE A 853 -3.65 -15.49 -56.55
C ILE A 853 -2.97 -16.22 -55.37
N GLU A 854 -1.83 -15.75 -54.87
CA GLU A 854 -1.19 -16.31 -53.67
C GLU A 854 -2.06 -16.14 -52.40
N LEU A 855 -2.73 -15.00 -52.23
CA LEU A 855 -3.69 -14.81 -51.13
C LEU A 855 -4.91 -15.74 -51.26
N GLN A 856 -5.44 -15.93 -52.47
CA GLN A 856 -6.53 -16.88 -52.71
C GLN A 856 -6.11 -18.32 -52.42
N ARG A 857 -4.87 -18.73 -52.75
CA ARG A 857 -4.35 -20.05 -52.35
C ARG A 857 -4.28 -20.20 -50.82
N LEU A 858 -3.95 -19.15 -50.08
CA LEU A 858 -3.98 -19.17 -48.62
C LEU A 858 -5.42 -19.30 -48.08
N ILE A 859 -6.41 -18.61 -48.67
CA ILE A 859 -7.82 -18.78 -48.32
C ILE A 859 -8.31 -20.21 -48.61
N CYS A 860 -7.94 -20.79 -49.76
CA CYS A 860 -8.22 -22.18 -50.10
C CYS A 860 -7.59 -23.20 -49.12
N TRP A 861 -6.43 -22.89 -48.54
CA TRP A 861 -5.80 -23.75 -47.52
C TRP A 861 -6.42 -23.59 -46.12
N ILE A 862 -6.95 -22.40 -45.79
CA ILE A 862 -7.66 -22.15 -44.52
C ILE A 862 -9.00 -22.90 -44.49
N GLU A 863 -9.66 -23.07 -45.64
CA GLU A 863 -11.00 -23.66 -45.79
C GLU A 863 -12.06 -22.99 -44.87
N PRO A 864 -12.24 -21.66 -44.93
CA PRO A 864 -13.10 -20.94 -43.98
C PRO A 864 -14.59 -21.23 -44.21
N ASP A 865 -15.25 -21.75 -43.18
CA ASP A 865 -16.71 -21.86 -43.10
C ASP A 865 -17.36 -20.58 -42.56
N VAL A 866 -18.70 -20.51 -42.66
CA VAL A 866 -19.49 -19.35 -42.21
C VAL A 866 -19.26 -19.05 -40.72
N GLU A 867 -19.02 -20.07 -39.91
CA GLU A 867 -18.74 -19.96 -38.48
C GLU A 867 -17.39 -19.26 -38.21
N ARG A 868 -16.30 -19.70 -38.86
CA ARG A 868 -14.99 -19.01 -38.77
C ARG A 868 -15.05 -17.60 -39.36
N ILE A 869 -15.81 -17.37 -40.45
CA ILE A 869 -16.02 -16.02 -41.00
C ILE A 869 -16.77 -15.12 -40.00
N HIS A 870 -17.80 -15.63 -39.30
CA HIS A 870 -18.50 -14.86 -38.28
C HIS A 870 -17.57 -14.50 -37.11
N ALA A 871 -16.85 -15.49 -36.57
CA ALA A 871 -15.93 -15.30 -35.44
C ALA A 871 -14.82 -14.28 -35.76
N VAL A 872 -14.21 -14.35 -36.96
CA VAL A 872 -13.13 -13.41 -37.32
C VAL A 872 -13.65 -11.98 -37.51
N LEU A 873 -14.86 -11.81 -38.06
CA LEU A 873 -15.47 -10.48 -38.22
C LEU A 873 -15.77 -9.83 -36.86
N VAL A 874 -16.32 -10.59 -35.90
CA VAL A 874 -16.57 -10.08 -34.54
C VAL A 874 -15.26 -9.76 -33.83
N LEU A 875 -14.25 -10.65 -33.87
CA LEU A 875 -12.93 -10.39 -33.29
C LEU A 875 -12.29 -9.12 -33.86
N LEU A 876 -12.30 -8.93 -35.19
CA LEU A 876 -11.77 -7.73 -35.83
C LEU A 876 -12.52 -6.46 -35.41
N ALA A 877 -13.85 -6.53 -35.21
CA ALA A 877 -14.67 -5.43 -34.73
C ALA A 877 -14.38 -5.03 -33.27
N ILE A 878 -14.23 -6.00 -32.35
CA ILE A 878 -14.13 -5.71 -30.91
C ILE A 878 -12.69 -5.50 -30.42
N ARG A 879 -11.68 -6.12 -31.04
CA ARG A 879 -10.31 -6.21 -30.49
C ARG A 879 -9.69 -4.86 -30.15
N ALA A 880 -9.95 -3.82 -30.94
CA ALA A 880 -9.34 -2.52 -30.72
C ALA A 880 -9.85 -1.80 -29.46
N LEU A 881 -10.99 -2.20 -28.88
CA LEU A 881 -11.49 -1.66 -27.61
C LEU A 881 -10.51 -1.89 -26.45
N GLY A 882 -9.74 -2.98 -26.49
CA GLY A 882 -8.65 -3.24 -25.54
C GLY A 882 -7.52 -2.21 -25.58
N LYS A 883 -7.40 -1.41 -26.65
CA LYS A 883 -6.43 -0.30 -26.73
C LYS A 883 -6.95 0.98 -26.09
N SER A 884 -8.23 1.08 -25.76
CA SER A 884 -8.81 2.30 -25.19
C SER A 884 -8.27 2.53 -23.79
N LYS A 885 -7.64 3.69 -23.57
CA LYS A 885 -7.22 4.11 -22.23
C LYS A 885 -8.42 4.21 -21.28
N ALA A 886 -9.59 4.63 -21.77
CA ALA A 886 -10.81 4.71 -21.00
C ALA A 886 -11.35 3.33 -20.59
N VAL A 887 -11.23 2.31 -21.45
CA VAL A 887 -11.57 0.91 -21.11
C VAL A 887 -10.54 0.34 -20.12
N LEU A 888 -9.24 0.47 -20.42
CA LEU A 888 -8.16 -0.08 -19.60
C LEU A 888 -8.11 0.53 -18.19
N GLN A 889 -8.45 1.82 -18.02
CA GLN A 889 -8.53 2.46 -16.70
C GLN A 889 -9.66 1.87 -15.84
N GLN A 890 -10.75 1.43 -16.45
CA GLN A 890 -11.88 0.79 -15.74
C GLN A 890 -11.62 -0.67 -15.37
N MET A 891 -10.66 -1.34 -16.01
CA MET A 891 -10.33 -2.74 -15.72
C MET A 891 -9.45 -2.90 -14.46
N PRO A 892 -9.59 -4.03 -13.73
CA PRO A 892 -8.65 -4.43 -12.67
C PRO A 892 -7.21 -4.46 -13.18
N ARG A 893 -6.23 -4.09 -12.34
CA ARG A 893 -4.80 -4.02 -12.71
C ARG A 893 -4.27 -5.21 -13.54
N PRO A 894 -4.50 -6.50 -13.19
CA PRO A 894 -3.98 -7.63 -13.98
C PRO A 894 -4.63 -7.78 -15.37
N MET A 895 -5.82 -7.19 -15.59
CA MET A 895 -6.57 -7.25 -16.85
C MET A 895 -6.32 -6.06 -17.77
N ARG A 896 -5.40 -5.14 -17.42
CA ARG A 896 -5.07 -3.95 -18.22
C ARG A 896 -4.18 -4.20 -19.44
N ARG A 897 -4.14 -5.43 -19.96
CA ARG A 897 -3.56 -5.76 -21.28
C ARG A 897 -4.66 -5.72 -22.34
N PRO A 898 -4.41 -5.28 -23.59
CA PRO A 898 -5.47 -5.13 -24.59
C PRO A 898 -6.27 -6.41 -24.84
N GLU A 899 -5.59 -7.55 -24.95
CA GLU A 899 -6.18 -8.85 -25.22
C GLU A 899 -7.05 -9.30 -24.03
N LYS A 900 -6.52 -9.21 -22.81
CA LYS A 900 -7.24 -9.54 -21.56
C LYS A 900 -8.42 -8.62 -21.26
N ALA A 901 -8.32 -7.34 -21.64
CA ALA A 901 -9.42 -6.40 -21.52
C ALA A 901 -10.58 -6.78 -22.44
N VAL A 902 -10.31 -7.29 -23.65
CA VAL A 902 -11.36 -7.76 -24.57
C VAL A 902 -11.98 -9.07 -24.08
N LEU A 903 -11.19 -10.02 -23.57
CA LEU A 903 -11.72 -11.21 -22.89
C LEU A 903 -12.65 -10.82 -21.72
N GLN A 904 -12.23 -9.89 -20.87
CA GLN A 904 -13.05 -9.40 -19.75
C GLN A 904 -14.36 -8.71 -20.21
N LEU A 905 -14.35 -8.02 -21.36
CA LEU A 905 -15.57 -7.45 -21.96
C LEU A 905 -16.51 -8.55 -22.47
N MET A 906 -15.98 -9.60 -23.11
CA MET A 906 -16.76 -10.76 -23.57
C MET A 906 -17.37 -11.55 -22.40
N GLU A 907 -16.63 -11.76 -21.32
CA GLU A 907 -17.12 -12.50 -20.15
C GLU A 907 -18.13 -11.68 -19.33
N SER A 908 -17.77 -10.46 -18.93
CA SER A 908 -18.46 -9.74 -17.85
C SER A 908 -19.33 -8.55 -18.28
N GLU A 909 -19.07 -7.96 -19.46
CA GLU A 909 -19.69 -6.68 -19.86
C GLU A 909 -20.18 -6.72 -21.33
N ARG A 910 -20.87 -7.82 -21.70
CA ARG A 910 -21.41 -8.10 -23.06
C ARG A 910 -22.27 -6.98 -23.67
N ASN A 911 -22.78 -6.05 -22.87
CA ASN A 911 -23.47 -4.84 -23.37
C ASN A 911 -22.57 -3.92 -24.22
N VAL A 912 -21.25 -3.97 -24.01
CA VAL A 912 -20.25 -3.18 -24.74
C VAL A 912 -19.84 -3.87 -26.05
N VAL A 913 -19.99 -5.19 -26.13
CA VAL A 913 -19.62 -6.04 -27.28
C VAL A 913 -20.82 -6.93 -27.69
N PRO A 914 -21.96 -6.33 -28.09
CA PRO A 914 -23.21 -7.07 -28.32
C PRO A 914 -23.11 -8.15 -29.40
N SER A 915 -22.19 -8.05 -30.37
CA SER A 915 -22.02 -9.07 -31.41
C SER A 915 -21.58 -10.43 -30.87
N VAL A 916 -20.97 -10.47 -29.68
CA VAL A 916 -20.60 -11.71 -28.97
C VAL A 916 -21.84 -12.55 -28.62
N LEU A 917 -23.01 -11.92 -28.43
CA LEU A 917 -24.28 -12.60 -28.12
C LEU A 917 -24.86 -13.42 -29.28
N TRP A 918 -24.28 -13.32 -30.49
CA TRP A 918 -24.71 -14.06 -31.68
C TRP A 918 -23.69 -15.12 -32.13
N LEU A 919 -22.68 -15.40 -31.31
CA LEU A 919 -21.70 -16.44 -31.58
C LEU A 919 -22.20 -17.81 -31.09
N SER A 920 -21.79 -18.87 -31.77
CA SER A 920 -21.82 -20.23 -31.23
C SER A 920 -20.72 -20.40 -30.18
N GLU A 921 -20.84 -21.41 -29.31
CA GLU A 921 -19.80 -21.77 -28.34
C GLU A 921 -18.43 -22.01 -29.00
N ARG A 922 -18.43 -22.63 -30.20
CA ARG A 922 -17.20 -22.87 -30.98
C ARG A 922 -16.63 -21.56 -31.55
N ALA A 923 -17.49 -20.65 -32.03
CA ALA A 923 -17.07 -19.33 -32.52
C ALA A 923 -16.52 -18.43 -31.39
N GLU A 924 -17.16 -18.42 -30.22
CA GLU A 924 -16.68 -17.70 -29.03
C GLU A 924 -15.30 -18.22 -28.60
N LYS A 925 -15.13 -19.54 -28.53
CA LYS A 925 -13.85 -20.20 -28.22
C LYS A 925 -12.75 -19.95 -29.25
N TYR A 926 -13.08 -19.80 -30.54
CA TYR A 926 -12.11 -19.36 -31.56
C TYR A 926 -11.58 -17.94 -31.25
N ILE A 927 -12.44 -17.02 -30.82
CA ILE A 927 -12.05 -15.65 -30.45
C ILE A 927 -11.17 -15.65 -29.19
N GLU A 928 -11.58 -16.37 -28.15
CA GLU A 928 -10.81 -16.48 -26.88
C GLU A 928 -9.39 -16.99 -27.13
N ASN A 929 -9.27 -18.15 -27.79
CA ASN A 929 -7.99 -18.75 -28.15
C ASN A 929 -7.12 -17.83 -29.03
N ALA A 930 -7.73 -17.07 -29.95
CA ALA A 930 -6.98 -16.16 -30.80
C ALA A 930 -6.42 -14.95 -30.02
N LEU A 931 -7.15 -14.45 -29.03
CA LEU A 931 -6.66 -13.38 -28.14
C LEU A 931 -5.50 -13.86 -27.26
N GLU A 932 -5.58 -15.08 -26.72
CA GLU A 932 -4.46 -15.70 -25.98
C GLU A 932 -3.21 -15.90 -26.84
N ILE A 933 -3.36 -16.44 -28.05
CA ILE A 933 -2.24 -16.63 -28.98
C ILE A 933 -1.64 -15.27 -29.40
N HIS A 934 -2.46 -14.23 -29.58
CA HIS A 934 -2.00 -12.90 -29.99
C HIS A 934 -1.24 -12.16 -28.89
N GLU A 935 -1.49 -12.46 -27.61
CA GLU A 935 -0.69 -11.93 -26.48
C GLU A 935 0.77 -12.44 -26.52
N LEU A 936 1.00 -13.65 -27.04
CA LEU A 936 2.31 -14.30 -27.11
C LEU A 936 3.03 -14.07 -28.46
N PHE A 937 2.28 -14.08 -29.57
CA PHE A 937 2.85 -13.97 -30.91
C PHE A 937 2.12 -12.97 -31.80
N ASN A 938 2.83 -11.91 -32.20
CA ASN A 938 2.35 -10.93 -33.16
C ASN A 938 3.09 -11.02 -34.51
N LEU A 939 2.36 -11.33 -35.59
CA LEU A 939 2.93 -11.41 -36.94
C LEU A 939 3.58 -10.08 -37.38
N ALA A 940 3.02 -8.93 -37.02
CA ALA A 940 3.57 -7.63 -37.43
C ALA A 940 4.93 -7.35 -36.79
N GLN A 941 5.18 -7.84 -35.57
CA GLN A 941 6.48 -7.76 -34.90
C GLN A 941 7.48 -8.77 -35.50
N MET A 942 7.04 -9.98 -35.87
CA MET A 942 7.87 -10.95 -36.61
C MET A 942 8.34 -10.39 -37.95
N LEU A 943 7.43 -9.86 -38.77
CA LEU A 943 7.75 -9.31 -40.10
C LEU A 943 8.70 -8.10 -40.03
N GLN A 944 8.73 -7.39 -38.89
CA GLN A 944 9.65 -6.28 -38.61
C GLN A 944 10.96 -6.74 -37.96
N GLY A 945 11.14 -8.02 -37.61
CA GLY A 945 12.35 -8.51 -36.93
C GLY A 945 12.44 -8.14 -35.44
N GLU A 946 11.32 -7.75 -34.83
CA GLU A 946 11.22 -7.39 -33.40
C GLU A 946 11.08 -8.65 -32.52
N ASN A 947 10.24 -9.61 -32.94
CA ASN A 947 10.14 -10.93 -32.29
C ASN A 947 11.45 -11.74 -32.40
N LEU A 948 11.55 -12.75 -31.55
CA LEU A 948 12.62 -13.76 -31.57
C LEU A 948 12.10 -15.10 -32.13
N PRO A 949 13.00 -16.01 -32.55
CA PRO A 949 12.65 -17.41 -32.79
C PRO A 949 11.84 -18.05 -31.66
N ALA A 950 12.11 -17.69 -30.40
CA ALA A 950 11.35 -18.13 -29.23
C ALA A 950 9.84 -17.86 -29.32
N ASN A 951 9.39 -16.71 -29.85
CA ASN A 951 7.95 -16.42 -29.97
C ASN A 951 7.27 -17.30 -31.02
N ILE A 952 8.01 -17.79 -32.03
CA ILE A 952 7.51 -18.81 -32.96
C ILE A 952 7.44 -20.18 -32.25
N GLY A 953 8.35 -20.47 -31.32
CA GLY A 953 8.28 -21.63 -30.43
C GLY A 953 7.07 -21.59 -29.49
N GLU A 954 6.73 -20.43 -28.92
CA GLU A 954 5.52 -20.22 -28.12
C GLU A 954 4.25 -20.42 -28.95
N LEU A 955 4.20 -19.85 -30.16
CA LEU A 955 3.11 -20.08 -31.11
C LEU A 955 2.96 -21.58 -31.41
N ARG A 956 4.06 -22.28 -31.73
CA ARG A 956 4.07 -23.72 -31.98
C ARG A 956 3.47 -24.49 -30.81
N ARG A 957 3.91 -24.23 -29.57
CA ARG A 957 3.38 -24.90 -28.37
C ARG A 957 1.88 -24.66 -28.20
N CYS A 958 1.40 -23.43 -28.44
CA CYS A 958 -0.03 -23.12 -28.33
C CYS A 958 -0.87 -23.83 -29.41
N ILE A 959 -0.33 -24.00 -30.61
CA ILE A 959 -0.98 -24.76 -31.69
C ILE A 959 -0.93 -26.28 -31.45
N GLU A 960 0.16 -26.79 -30.86
CA GLU A 960 0.26 -28.19 -30.40
C GLU A 960 -0.83 -28.53 -29.36
N GLU A 961 -1.18 -27.58 -28.49
CA GLU A 961 -2.24 -27.74 -27.48
C GLU A 961 -3.65 -27.52 -28.06
N LYS A 962 -3.85 -26.47 -28.87
CA LYS A 962 -5.19 -26.03 -29.34
C LYS A 962 -5.61 -26.63 -30.70
N GLY A 963 -4.71 -27.28 -31.42
CA GLY A 963 -4.96 -28.00 -32.67
C GLY A 963 -4.82 -27.19 -33.97
N GLU A 964 -4.64 -27.89 -35.09
CA GLU A 964 -4.44 -27.28 -36.43
C GLU A 964 -5.64 -26.43 -36.88
N ASP A 965 -6.86 -26.83 -36.50
CA ASP A 965 -8.10 -26.10 -36.81
C ASP A 965 -8.09 -24.68 -36.22
N MET A 966 -7.47 -24.50 -35.05
CA MET A 966 -7.25 -23.21 -34.41
C MET A 966 -6.17 -22.40 -35.14
N PHE A 967 -5.13 -23.06 -35.66
CA PHE A 967 -4.08 -22.40 -36.44
C PHE A 967 -4.64 -21.79 -37.73
N ARG A 968 -5.47 -22.53 -38.48
CA ARG A 968 -6.12 -22.01 -39.71
C ARG A 968 -6.98 -20.78 -39.41
N PHE A 969 -7.77 -20.80 -38.33
CA PHE A 969 -8.50 -19.61 -37.87
C PHE A 969 -7.58 -18.45 -37.48
N TYR A 970 -6.47 -18.72 -36.79
CA TYR A 970 -5.52 -17.68 -36.41
C TYR A 970 -4.86 -17.02 -37.63
N ILE A 971 -4.51 -17.78 -38.67
CA ILE A 971 -4.01 -17.21 -39.94
C ILE A 971 -5.09 -16.36 -40.63
N LEU A 972 -6.36 -16.76 -40.63
CA LEU A 972 -7.46 -15.96 -41.15
C LEU A 972 -7.60 -14.61 -40.40
N PHE A 973 -7.53 -14.65 -39.07
CA PHE A 973 -7.50 -13.44 -38.24
C PHE A 973 -6.30 -12.55 -38.58
N LEU A 974 -5.10 -13.11 -38.72
CA LEU A 974 -3.89 -12.37 -39.08
C LEU A 974 -4.02 -11.69 -40.46
N LEU A 975 -4.57 -12.37 -41.47
CA LEU A 975 -4.83 -11.77 -42.79
C LEU A 975 -5.75 -10.53 -42.69
N GLY A 976 -6.80 -10.61 -41.89
CA GLY A 976 -7.72 -9.49 -41.66
C GLY A 976 -7.09 -8.37 -40.86
N PHE A 977 -6.39 -8.70 -39.77
CA PHE A 977 -5.67 -7.74 -38.94
C PHE A 977 -4.63 -6.97 -39.75
N MET A 978 -3.77 -7.66 -40.52
CA MET A 978 -2.78 -7.01 -41.37
C MET A 978 -3.44 -6.14 -42.45
N SER A 979 -4.56 -6.58 -43.02
CA SER A 979 -5.30 -5.81 -44.03
C SER A 979 -5.86 -4.48 -43.51
N GLY A 980 -6.33 -4.45 -42.25
CA GLY A 980 -6.91 -3.27 -41.60
C GLY A 980 -5.93 -2.34 -40.88
N ILE A 981 -4.60 -2.60 -40.91
CA ILE A 981 -3.61 -1.72 -40.24
C ILE A 981 -3.74 -0.25 -40.68
N ALA A 982 -4.07 -0.02 -41.95
CA ALA A 982 -4.34 1.30 -42.49
C ALA A 982 -5.80 1.38 -42.96
N ALA A 983 -6.60 2.23 -42.28
CA ALA A 983 -8.01 2.43 -42.54
C ALA A 983 -8.33 2.80 -44.00
N GLY A 984 -9.47 2.31 -44.49
CA GLY A 984 -9.97 2.56 -45.84
C GLY A 984 -11.08 1.58 -46.24
N THR A 985 -11.73 1.86 -47.38
CA THR A 985 -12.80 1.04 -47.96
C THR A 985 -12.21 -0.16 -48.71
N GLY A 986 -11.67 -1.13 -47.96
CA GLY A 986 -10.76 -2.18 -48.44
C GLY A 986 -9.35 -2.04 -47.85
N SER A 987 -8.37 -2.81 -48.30
CA SER A 987 -7.04 -2.80 -47.69
C SER A 987 -6.12 -1.75 -48.31
N ARG A 988 -5.75 -0.72 -47.54
CA ARG A 988 -4.69 0.22 -47.91
C ARG A 988 -3.29 -0.31 -47.56
N PHE A 989 -3.19 -1.17 -46.54
CA PHE A 989 -1.91 -1.72 -46.07
C PHE A 989 -1.39 -2.85 -46.96
N MET A 990 -2.24 -3.81 -47.36
CA MET A 990 -1.88 -4.95 -48.21
C MET A 990 -1.78 -4.52 -49.69
N ASN A 991 -0.85 -3.60 -49.94
CA ASN A 991 -0.49 -3.10 -51.25
C ASN A 991 0.67 -3.91 -51.85
N GLY A 992 1.06 -3.65 -53.09
CA GLY A 992 2.02 -4.47 -53.83
C GLY A 992 3.41 -4.58 -53.19
N LYS A 993 3.85 -3.57 -52.43
CA LYS A 993 5.13 -3.62 -51.70
C LYS A 993 5.03 -4.44 -50.40
N ASN A 994 3.94 -4.30 -49.65
CA ASN A 994 3.78 -4.93 -48.33
C ASN A 994 3.29 -6.37 -48.40
N ALA A 995 2.42 -6.71 -49.36
CA ALA A 995 1.79 -8.03 -49.47
C ALA A 995 2.83 -9.15 -49.62
N SER A 996 3.91 -8.92 -50.38
CA SER A 996 5.00 -9.89 -50.57
C SER A 996 5.70 -10.32 -49.27
N ALA A 997 5.77 -9.44 -48.27
CA ALA A 997 6.32 -9.76 -46.95
C ALA A 997 5.32 -10.57 -46.11
N VAL A 998 4.04 -10.18 -46.11
CA VAL A 998 2.98 -10.87 -45.36
C VAL A 998 2.74 -12.29 -45.89
N ILE A 999 2.64 -12.45 -47.22
CA ILE A 999 2.47 -13.76 -47.87
C ILE A 999 3.66 -14.68 -47.56
N SER A 1000 4.88 -14.16 -47.64
CA SER A 1000 6.12 -14.89 -47.31
C SER A 1000 6.15 -15.36 -45.85
N GLY A 1001 5.90 -14.46 -44.89
CA GLY A 1001 5.87 -14.82 -43.47
C GLY A 1001 4.76 -15.83 -43.14
N ILE A 1002 3.57 -15.70 -43.72
CA ILE A 1002 2.49 -16.68 -43.54
C ILE A 1002 2.86 -18.03 -44.17
N ARG A 1003 3.43 -18.06 -45.38
CA ARG A 1003 3.85 -19.30 -46.06
C ARG A 1003 4.90 -20.06 -45.25
N LEU A 1004 5.85 -19.37 -44.62
CA LEU A 1004 6.82 -20.01 -43.73
C LEU A 1004 6.17 -20.50 -42.43
N LEU A 1005 5.20 -19.76 -41.88
CA LEU A 1005 4.40 -20.22 -40.75
C LEU A 1005 3.52 -21.44 -41.08
N GLN A 1006 3.10 -21.68 -42.33
CA GLN A 1006 2.39 -22.92 -42.68
C GLN A 1006 3.21 -24.19 -42.34
N ARG A 1007 4.53 -24.07 -42.23
CA ARG A 1007 5.46 -25.14 -41.88
C ARG A 1007 5.78 -25.23 -40.37
N LEU A 1008 5.03 -24.52 -39.51
CA LEU A 1008 5.23 -24.43 -38.06
C LEU A 1008 5.47 -25.77 -37.35
N MET A 1009 4.79 -26.81 -37.82
CA MET A 1009 4.86 -28.17 -37.27
C MET A 1009 6.00 -29.01 -37.86
N GLU A 1010 6.44 -28.69 -39.08
CA GLU A 1010 7.42 -29.46 -39.86
C GLU A 1010 8.88 -29.11 -39.51
N VAL A 1011 9.15 -27.82 -39.29
CA VAL A 1011 10.51 -27.27 -39.12
C VAL A 1011 10.68 -26.58 -37.76
N SER A 1012 11.93 -26.30 -37.37
CA SER A 1012 12.22 -25.61 -36.10
C SER A 1012 11.80 -24.13 -36.15
N PRO A 1013 11.48 -23.51 -34.99
CA PRO A 1013 11.19 -22.08 -34.91
C PRO A 1013 12.32 -21.20 -35.48
N GLN A 1014 13.58 -21.60 -35.27
CA GLN A 1014 14.75 -20.93 -35.85
C GLN A 1014 14.72 -20.98 -37.39
N ALA A 1015 14.41 -22.11 -38.00
CA ALA A 1015 14.36 -22.25 -39.46
C ALA A 1015 13.28 -21.37 -40.11
N ILE A 1016 12.14 -21.19 -39.43
CA ILE A 1016 11.05 -20.30 -39.91
C ILE A 1016 11.49 -18.83 -39.83
N TYR A 1017 12.06 -18.43 -38.69
CA TYR A 1017 12.49 -17.04 -38.47
C TYR A 1017 13.62 -16.63 -39.42
N TRP A 1018 14.69 -17.43 -39.49
CA TRP A 1018 15.83 -17.14 -40.34
C TRP A 1018 15.51 -17.31 -41.83
N GLY A 1019 14.70 -18.30 -42.21
CA GLY A 1019 14.23 -18.45 -43.60
C GLY A 1019 13.41 -17.25 -44.10
N TYR A 1020 12.64 -16.58 -43.23
CA TYR A 1020 11.96 -15.32 -43.58
C TYR A 1020 12.96 -14.18 -43.83
N LEU A 1021 14.02 -14.09 -43.02
CA LEU A 1021 15.07 -13.10 -43.20
C LEU A 1021 15.91 -13.39 -44.46
N GLU A 1022 16.17 -14.65 -44.81
CA GLU A 1022 16.81 -15.05 -46.07
C GLU A 1022 15.95 -14.66 -47.29
N GLU A 1023 14.66 -15.04 -47.32
CA GLU A 1023 13.74 -14.59 -48.38
C GLU A 1023 13.69 -13.04 -48.48
N ARG A 1024 13.81 -12.34 -47.35
CA ARG A 1024 13.83 -10.88 -47.31
C ARG A 1024 15.13 -10.29 -47.84
N ALA A 1025 16.27 -10.94 -47.55
CA ALA A 1025 17.59 -10.57 -48.07
C ALA A 1025 17.64 -10.74 -49.59
N GLU A 1026 17.18 -11.87 -50.12
CA GLU A 1026 17.10 -12.12 -51.56
C GLU A 1026 16.22 -11.08 -52.29
N LYS A 1027 15.02 -10.80 -51.76
CA LYS A 1027 14.11 -9.76 -52.30
C LYS A 1027 14.72 -8.36 -52.29
N LEU A 1028 15.61 -8.06 -51.35
CA LEU A 1028 16.34 -6.79 -51.25
C LEU A 1028 17.74 -6.83 -51.90
N ARG A 1029 18.16 -7.98 -52.46
CA ARG A 1029 19.49 -8.23 -53.04
C ARG A 1029 20.64 -7.98 -52.05
N LEU A 1030 20.46 -8.35 -50.79
CA LEU A 1030 21.44 -8.20 -49.72
C LEU A 1030 22.26 -9.48 -49.53
N ASN A 1031 23.51 -9.33 -49.08
CA ASN A 1031 24.29 -10.46 -48.59
C ASN A 1031 23.72 -10.94 -47.24
N PHE A 1032 23.87 -12.24 -46.95
CA PHE A 1032 23.46 -12.85 -45.67
C PHE A 1032 24.40 -13.98 -45.21
N TYR A 1033 25.62 -14.05 -45.76
CA TYR A 1033 26.56 -15.15 -45.51
C TYR A 1033 27.37 -15.03 -44.22
N THR A 1034 27.38 -13.87 -43.57
CA THR A 1034 28.10 -13.62 -42.32
C THR A 1034 27.15 -13.22 -41.19
N ALA A 1035 27.61 -13.39 -39.94
CA ALA A 1035 26.87 -12.98 -38.75
C ALA A 1035 26.46 -11.49 -38.78
N GLU A 1036 27.37 -10.60 -39.20
CA GLU A 1036 27.05 -9.16 -39.34
C GLU A 1036 26.05 -8.89 -40.47
N ASP A 1037 26.13 -9.63 -41.59
CA ASP A 1037 25.19 -9.47 -42.70
C ASP A 1037 23.76 -9.91 -42.31
N LEU A 1038 23.60 -11.01 -41.56
CA LEU A 1038 22.31 -11.43 -40.99
C LEU A 1038 21.71 -10.37 -40.04
N VAL A 1039 22.55 -9.74 -39.21
CA VAL A 1039 22.12 -8.62 -38.34
C VAL A 1039 21.70 -7.41 -39.17
N LEU A 1040 22.39 -7.09 -40.25
CA LEU A 1040 22.01 -6.02 -41.16
C LEU A 1040 20.70 -6.30 -41.90
N VAL A 1041 20.40 -7.56 -42.24
CA VAL A 1041 19.10 -7.97 -42.77
C VAL A 1041 17.99 -7.81 -41.73
N ARG A 1042 18.21 -8.23 -40.48
CA ARG A 1042 17.25 -8.02 -39.36
C ARG A 1042 17.03 -6.53 -39.09
N LEU A 1043 18.09 -5.73 -39.02
CA LEU A 1043 18.02 -4.28 -38.89
C LEU A 1043 17.33 -3.61 -40.09
N SER A 1044 17.46 -4.15 -41.30
CA SER A 1044 16.73 -3.66 -42.48
C SER A 1044 15.22 -3.87 -42.36
N CYS A 1045 14.78 -4.94 -41.69
CA CYS A 1045 13.37 -5.17 -41.36
C CYS A 1045 12.87 -4.17 -40.31
N LEU A 1046 13.61 -3.99 -39.21
CA LEU A 1046 13.30 -3.02 -38.14
C LEU A 1046 13.24 -1.58 -38.68
N ALA A 1047 14.16 -1.25 -39.58
CA ALA A 1047 14.27 0.05 -40.24
C ALA A 1047 13.32 0.22 -41.44
N ARG A 1048 12.48 -0.79 -41.74
CA ARG A 1048 11.48 -0.86 -42.82
C ARG A 1048 12.05 -0.51 -44.21
N VAL A 1049 13.28 -0.95 -44.47
CA VAL A 1049 13.97 -0.73 -45.76
C VAL A 1049 13.20 -1.41 -46.90
N GLN A 1050 12.95 -0.65 -47.97
CA GLN A 1050 12.35 -1.17 -49.21
C GLN A 1050 13.22 -0.91 -50.45
N GLU A 1051 14.24 -0.05 -50.35
CA GLU A 1051 15.09 0.38 -51.47
C GLU A 1051 16.57 0.34 -51.06
N GLU A 1052 17.45 0.03 -52.00
CA GLU A 1052 18.90 -0.14 -51.77
C GLU A 1052 19.56 1.10 -51.15
N LYS A 1053 19.08 2.30 -51.50
CA LYS A 1053 19.53 3.58 -50.93
C LYS A 1053 19.38 3.65 -49.40
N ASP A 1054 18.29 3.10 -48.86
CA ASP A 1054 18.03 3.12 -47.42
C ASP A 1054 18.86 2.06 -46.69
N TYR A 1055 19.16 0.94 -47.36
CA TYR A 1055 20.13 -0.04 -46.88
C TYR A 1055 21.54 0.56 -46.78
N LEU A 1056 22.00 1.31 -47.80
CA LEU A 1056 23.32 1.94 -47.77
C LEU A 1056 23.50 2.93 -46.61
N GLN A 1057 22.44 3.65 -46.21
CA GLN A 1057 22.48 4.51 -45.02
C GLN A 1057 22.61 3.70 -43.72
N LEU A 1058 21.90 2.57 -43.62
CA LEU A 1058 22.00 1.66 -42.48
C LEU A 1058 23.39 0.99 -42.41
N ARG A 1059 23.93 0.56 -43.55
CA ARG A 1059 25.27 -0.03 -43.66
C ARG A 1059 26.35 0.96 -43.25
N ALA A 1060 26.29 2.19 -43.75
CA ALA A 1060 27.21 3.25 -43.34
C ALA A 1060 27.12 3.57 -41.84
N ALA A 1061 25.92 3.50 -41.25
CA ALA A 1061 25.73 3.70 -39.82
C ALA A 1061 26.29 2.55 -38.97
N TRP A 1062 26.25 1.31 -39.47
CA TRP A 1062 26.84 0.12 -38.87
C TRP A 1062 28.36 0.11 -38.97
N ASP A 1063 28.91 0.36 -40.15
CA ASP A 1063 30.37 0.36 -40.41
C ASP A 1063 31.09 1.49 -39.64
N ALA A 1064 30.37 2.55 -39.22
CA ALA A 1064 30.86 3.60 -38.33
C ALA A 1064 31.02 3.18 -36.85
N LEU A 1065 30.49 2.03 -36.45
CA LEU A 1065 30.61 1.49 -35.09
C LEU A 1065 31.94 0.74 -34.88
N LYS A 1066 32.47 0.82 -33.66
CA LYS A 1066 33.70 0.10 -33.28
C LYS A 1066 33.44 -1.41 -33.29
N ALA A 1067 34.50 -2.20 -33.53
CA ALA A 1067 34.38 -3.67 -33.58
C ALA A 1067 33.73 -4.30 -32.32
N ARG A 1068 33.96 -3.72 -31.13
CA ARG A 1068 33.32 -4.16 -29.86
C ARG A 1068 31.84 -3.81 -29.80
N GLU A 1069 31.45 -2.65 -30.32
CA GLU A 1069 30.05 -2.20 -30.39
C GLU A 1069 29.28 -3.07 -31.38
N ARG A 1070 29.85 -3.34 -32.55
CA ARG A 1070 29.30 -4.30 -33.53
C ARG A 1070 29.15 -5.70 -32.94
N SER A 1071 30.16 -6.23 -32.26
CA SER A 1071 30.06 -7.54 -31.59
C SER A 1071 28.89 -7.60 -30.61
N ALA A 1072 28.75 -6.60 -29.73
CA ALA A 1072 27.67 -6.59 -28.73
C ALA A 1072 26.26 -6.52 -29.35
N LEU A 1073 26.09 -5.78 -30.46
CA LEU A 1073 24.85 -5.76 -31.24
C LEU A 1073 24.63 -7.07 -32.00
N THR A 1074 25.68 -7.67 -32.56
CA THR A 1074 25.60 -8.97 -33.24
C THR A 1074 25.13 -10.06 -32.28
N ASP A 1075 25.73 -10.15 -31.09
CA ASP A 1075 25.32 -11.10 -30.04
C ASP A 1075 23.83 -10.92 -29.66
N HIS A 1076 23.35 -9.66 -29.60
CA HIS A 1076 21.94 -9.38 -29.27
C HIS A 1076 20.97 -9.70 -30.41
N PHE A 1077 21.29 -9.31 -31.65
CA PHE A 1077 20.37 -9.47 -32.79
C PHE A 1077 20.37 -10.87 -33.40
N LEU A 1078 21.36 -11.72 -33.09
CA LEU A 1078 21.35 -13.14 -33.44
C LEU A 1078 20.76 -14.04 -32.34
N ALA A 1079 20.61 -13.54 -31.11
CA ALA A 1079 20.09 -14.34 -30.00
C ALA A 1079 18.69 -14.91 -30.28
N ASP A 1080 18.47 -16.19 -29.95
CA ASP A 1080 17.26 -16.91 -30.34
C ASP A 1080 16.15 -16.92 -29.26
N GLY A 1081 16.52 -16.75 -27.99
CA GLY A 1081 15.63 -16.81 -26.82
C GLY A 1081 15.17 -18.22 -26.43
N ILE A 1082 15.64 -19.27 -27.13
CA ILE A 1082 15.28 -20.67 -26.91
C ILE A 1082 16.41 -21.40 -26.20
N GLU A 1083 17.64 -21.26 -26.68
CA GLU A 1083 18.83 -21.83 -26.05
C GLU A 1083 19.44 -20.84 -25.04
N GLU A 1084 19.61 -19.59 -25.46
CA GLU A 1084 20.21 -18.51 -24.66
C GLU A 1084 19.19 -17.46 -24.20
N GLN A 1085 19.62 -16.55 -23.32
CA GLN A 1085 18.78 -15.46 -22.83
C GLN A 1085 18.84 -14.25 -23.77
N ALA A 1086 17.68 -13.74 -24.17
CA ALA A 1086 17.51 -12.71 -25.17
C ALA A 1086 16.51 -11.63 -24.73
N PHE A 1087 16.79 -10.38 -25.13
CA PHE A 1087 15.89 -9.25 -24.92
C PHE A 1087 15.01 -9.03 -26.15
N ILE A 1088 13.72 -8.76 -25.95
CA ILE A 1088 12.84 -8.21 -26.98
C ILE A 1088 12.76 -6.71 -26.75
N LEU A 1089 13.35 -5.92 -27.65
CA LEU A 1089 13.30 -4.46 -27.56
C LEU A 1089 12.00 -3.94 -28.20
N GLU A 1090 10.93 -3.92 -27.42
CA GLU A 1090 9.61 -3.46 -27.87
C GLU A 1090 9.65 -1.98 -28.25
N PHE A 1091 8.93 -1.62 -29.31
CA PHE A 1091 8.94 -0.27 -29.91
C PHE A 1091 10.30 0.18 -30.51
N LEU A 1092 11.28 -0.72 -30.65
CA LEU A 1092 12.52 -0.43 -31.37
C LEU A 1092 12.29 0.10 -32.81
N PRO A 1093 11.33 -0.39 -33.62
CA PRO A 1093 11.03 0.21 -34.92
C PRO A 1093 10.64 1.69 -34.86
N ASN A 1094 9.97 2.13 -33.78
CA ASN A 1094 9.64 3.54 -33.57
C ASN A 1094 10.89 4.35 -33.19
N CYS A 1095 11.80 3.80 -32.39
CA CYS A 1095 13.09 4.42 -32.11
C CYS A 1095 13.90 4.63 -33.39
N VAL A 1096 13.94 3.62 -34.27
CA VAL A 1096 14.64 3.67 -35.57
C VAL A 1096 13.98 4.68 -36.54
N ALA A 1097 12.64 4.71 -36.60
CA ALA A 1097 11.92 5.69 -37.41
C ALA A 1097 12.18 7.13 -36.93
N ASN A 1098 12.11 7.37 -35.61
CA ASN A 1098 12.34 8.70 -35.04
C ASN A 1098 13.81 9.12 -35.14
N SER A 1099 14.78 8.19 -35.05
CA SER A 1099 16.20 8.52 -35.24
C SER A 1099 16.57 8.81 -36.70
N LYS A 1100 15.84 8.23 -37.68
CA LYS A 1100 15.94 8.63 -39.10
C LYS A 1100 15.35 10.02 -39.34
N ALA A 1101 14.28 10.38 -38.64
CA ALA A 1101 13.66 11.70 -38.74
C ALA A 1101 14.43 12.81 -38.00
N ASN A 1102 15.17 12.46 -36.94
CA ASN A 1102 15.94 13.41 -36.13
C ASN A 1102 17.43 13.41 -36.49
N ASN A 1103 17.85 14.43 -37.24
CA ASN A 1103 19.23 14.66 -37.66
C ASN A 1103 20.26 14.76 -36.52
N THR A 1104 19.84 15.09 -35.29
CA THR A 1104 20.75 15.21 -34.13
C THR A 1104 21.11 13.85 -33.51
N VAL A 1105 20.23 12.86 -33.69
CA VAL A 1105 20.37 11.50 -33.18
C VAL A 1105 21.02 10.61 -34.25
N GLY A 1106 20.37 10.47 -35.40
CA GLY A 1106 20.80 9.59 -36.48
C GLY A 1106 20.84 8.09 -36.12
N LEU A 1107 21.01 7.24 -37.14
CA LEU A 1107 21.11 5.78 -36.94
C LEU A 1107 22.35 5.38 -36.11
N THR A 1108 23.52 5.97 -36.40
CA THR A 1108 24.76 5.67 -35.66
C THR A 1108 24.65 6.03 -34.18
N GLY A 1109 24.00 7.15 -33.85
CA GLY A 1109 23.76 7.55 -32.47
C GLY A 1109 22.85 6.55 -31.75
N LEU A 1110 21.73 6.17 -32.37
CA LEU A 1110 20.82 5.16 -31.82
C LEU A 1110 21.53 3.83 -31.56
N LEU A 1111 22.27 3.30 -32.55
CA LEU A 1111 22.97 2.02 -32.41
C LEU A 1111 24.03 2.06 -31.28
N GLY A 1112 24.73 3.18 -31.10
CA GLY A 1112 25.64 3.38 -29.96
C GLY A 1112 24.91 3.33 -28.61
N VAL A 1113 23.81 4.09 -28.47
CA VAL A 1113 23.03 4.13 -27.21
C VAL A 1113 22.36 2.79 -26.90
N LEU A 1114 22.02 1.98 -27.92
CA LEU A 1114 21.53 0.62 -27.72
C LEU A 1114 22.61 -0.30 -27.13
N VAL A 1115 23.90 -0.15 -27.46
CA VAL A 1115 24.98 -0.91 -26.81
C VAL A 1115 25.05 -0.58 -25.31
N ASP A 1116 24.97 0.71 -24.95
CA ASP A 1116 24.99 1.14 -23.55
C ASP A 1116 23.76 0.62 -22.78
N LEU A 1117 22.58 0.65 -23.41
CA LEU A 1117 21.36 0.09 -22.84
C LEU A 1117 21.47 -1.42 -22.62
N LEU A 1118 21.94 -2.19 -23.60
CA LEU A 1118 22.13 -3.64 -23.51
C LEU A 1118 23.14 -4.02 -22.42
N ASN A 1119 24.22 -3.25 -22.27
CA ASN A 1119 25.18 -3.43 -21.17
C ASN A 1119 24.53 -3.20 -19.81
N ASN A 1120 23.75 -2.11 -19.65
CA ASN A 1120 23.06 -1.81 -18.39
C ASN A 1120 21.97 -2.84 -18.05
N LEU A 1121 21.25 -3.36 -19.06
CA LEU A 1121 20.30 -4.46 -18.89
C LEU A 1121 21.01 -5.71 -18.37
N ARG A 1122 22.07 -6.18 -19.05
CA ARG A 1122 22.86 -7.35 -18.65
C ARG A 1122 23.42 -7.22 -17.22
N LEU A 1123 23.99 -6.06 -16.87
CA LEU A 1123 24.51 -5.80 -15.51
C LEU A 1123 23.42 -5.79 -14.43
N SER A 1124 22.23 -5.26 -14.74
CA SER A 1124 21.10 -5.28 -13.80
C SER A 1124 20.56 -6.71 -13.60
N MET A 1125 20.63 -7.52 -14.64
CA MET A 1125 20.15 -8.91 -14.68
C MET A 1125 21.01 -9.90 -13.89
N ASP A 1126 22.34 -9.75 -13.89
CA ASP A 1126 23.26 -10.58 -13.08
C ASP A 1126 22.91 -10.60 -11.57
N SER A 1127 22.08 -9.65 -11.11
CA SER A 1127 21.63 -9.54 -9.71
C SER A 1127 20.36 -10.33 -9.36
N MET A 1128 19.66 -10.93 -10.33
CA MET A 1128 18.34 -11.56 -10.16
C MET A 1128 18.34 -13.06 -10.51
N PRO A 1129 18.10 -13.97 -9.54
CA PRO A 1129 17.86 -15.39 -9.83
C PRO A 1129 16.42 -15.64 -10.33
N ASP A 1130 16.24 -16.71 -11.12
CA ASP A 1130 14.98 -17.17 -11.73
C ASP A 1130 14.27 -16.18 -12.68
N MET A 1131 14.93 -15.85 -13.79
CA MET A 1131 14.32 -15.14 -14.93
C MET A 1131 14.14 -16.04 -16.16
N GLU A 1132 13.10 -15.76 -16.95
CA GLU A 1132 12.85 -16.45 -18.22
C GLU A 1132 13.93 -16.15 -19.27
N LYS A 1133 13.97 -16.98 -20.32
CA LYS A 1133 14.93 -16.81 -21.44
C LYS A 1133 14.60 -15.62 -22.34
N VAL A 1134 13.34 -15.20 -22.39
CA VAL A 1134 12.87 -14.08 -23.21
C VAL A 1134 12.43 -12.96 -22.29
N ILE A 1135 12.98 -11.75 -22.49
CA ILE A 1135 12.72 -10.61 -21.60
C ILE A 1135 12.28 -9.40 -22.42
N PRO A 1136 11.00 -9.01 -22.36
CA PRO A 1136 10.51 -7.82 -23.04
C PRO A 1136 10.98 -6.54 -22.34
N VAL A 1137 11.51 -5.62 -23.15
CA VAL A 1137 12.01 -4.30 -22.74
C VAL A 1137 11.23 -3.23 -23.49
N ASP A 1138 10.41 -2.45 -22.78
CA ASP A 1138 9.59 -1.38 -23.35
C ASP A 1138 10.44 -0.12 -23.61
N LEU A 1139 10.58 0.27 -24.88
CA LEU A 1139 11.29 1.48 -25.31
C LEU A 1139 10.35 2.63 -25.72
N SER A 1140 9.07 2.61 -25.37
CA SER A 1140 8.09 3.62 -25.80
C SER A 1140 8.48 5.05 -25.39
N GLU A 1141 8.92 5.28 -24.15
CA GLU A 1141 9.41 6.59 -23.69
C GLU A 1141 10.70 7.02 -24.40
N MET A 1142 11.60 6.06 -24.72
CA MET A 1142 12.81 6.35 -25.48
C MET A 1142 12.48 6.76 -26.92
N ALA A 1143 11.47 6.13 -27.54
CA ALA A 1143 10.97 6.55 -28.85
C ALA A 1143 10.38 7.98 -28.80
N GLU A 1144 9.57 8.32 -27.78
CA GLU A 1144 9.09 9.70 -27.59
C GLU A 1144 10.26 10.69 -27.38
N PHE A 1145 11.28 10.31 -26.62
CA PHE A 1145 12.45 11.16 -26.35
C PHE A 1145 13.29 11.43 -27.61
N ILE A 1146 13.55 10.40 -28.42
CA ILE A 1146 14.26 10.53 -29.71
C ILE A 1146 13.54 11.51 -30.64
N ALA A 1147 12.21 11.60 -30.59
CA ALA A 1147 11.44 12.51 -31.43
C ALA A 1147 11.58 14.00 -31.05
N VAL A 1148 12.05 14.32 -29.84
CA VAL A 1148 12.09 15.72 -29.32
C VAL A 1148 13.47 16.23 -28.90
N VAL A 1149 14.46 15.35 -28.69
CA VAL A 1149 15.81 15.76 -28.31
C VAL A 1149 16.51 16.53 -29.43
N GLN A 1150 17.12 17.67 -29.12
CA GLN A 1150 17.80 18.56 -30.07
C GLN A 1150 19.33 18.59 -29.89
N ASN A 1151 19.84 17.87 -28.88
CA ASN A 1151 21.25 17.87 -28.50
C ASN A 1151 21.83 16.45 -28.57
N ARG A 1152 22.90 16.27 -29.36
CA ARG A 1152 23.52 14.96 -29.59
C ARG A 1152 24.15 14.37 -28.32
N PHE A 1153 24.79 15.18 -27.48
CA PHE A 1153 25.45 14.71 -26.25
C PHE A 1153 24.45 14.36 -25.16
N VAL A 1154 23.32 15.06 -25.10
CA VAL A 1154 22.20 14.70 -24.22
C VAL A 1154 21.60 13.36 -24.64
N PHE A 1155 21.44 13.11 -25.94
CA PHE A 1155 20.99 11.78 -26.41
C PHE A 1155 22.02 10.68 -26.09
N LEU A 1156 23.30 10.87 -26.42
CA LEU A 1156 24.35 9.86 -26.16
C LEU A 1156 24.51 9.50 -24.68
N THR A 1157 24.13 10.39 -23.74
CA THR A 1157 24.16 10.10 -22.30
C THR A 1157 22.80 9.80 -21.68
N CYS A 1158 21.73 9.65 -22.46
CA CYS A 1158 20.39 9.53 -21.88
C CYS A 1158 20.25 8.27 -21.00
N VAL A 1159 20.85 7.15 -21.42
CA VAL A 1159 20.81 5.84 -20.73
C VAL A 1159 21.44 5.90 -19.33
N SER A 1160 22.48 6.72 -19.10
CA SER A 1160 23.08 6.86 -17.76
C SER A 1160 22.17 7.55 -16.74
N ARG A 1161 21.06 8.15 -17.20
CA ARG A 1161 20.04 8.80 -16.39
C ARG A 1161 18.66 8.18 -16.59
N CYS A 1162 18.55 7.04 -17.26
CA CYS A 1162 17.31 6.27 -17.32
C CYS A 1162 17.10 5.45 -16.05
N GLN A 1163 15.87 5.04 -15.79
CA GLN A 1163 15.52 4.08 -14.76
C GLN A 1163 14.97 2.83 -15.43
N LEU A 1164 15.52 1.66 -15.10
CA LEU A 1164 14.95 0.36 -15.46
C LEU A 1164 13.93 -0.02 -14.38
N GLN A 1165 12.66 -0.08 -14.75
CA GLN A 1165 11.58 -0.46 -13.83
C GLN A 1165 11.08 -1.87 -14.19
N PHE A 1166 11.24 -2.82 -13.27
CA PHE A 1166 10.78 -4.19 -13.45
C PHE A 1166 9.30 -4.30 -13.06
N ILE A 1167 8.45 -4.73 -13.99
CA ILE A 1167 6.99 -4.90 -13.81
C ILE A 1167 6.65 -6.34 -14.18
N GLY A 1168 6.67 -7.23 -13.19
CA GLY A 1168 6.71 -8.67 -13.44
C GLY A 1168 8.01 -9.04 -14.16
N GLN A 1169 7.91 -9.78 -15.25
CA GLN A 1169 9.06 -10.18 -16.11
C GLN A 1169 9.41 -9.14 -17.18
N ARG A 1170 8.66 -8.04 -17.30
CA ARG A 1170 8.90 -6.97 -18.30
C ARG A 1170 9.73 -5.85 -17.69
N VAL A 1171 10.69 -5.34 -18.45
CA VAL A 1171 11.50 -4.17 -18.08
C VAL A 1171 10.94 -2.95 -18.80
N HIS A 1172 10.59 -1.90 -18.07
CA HIS A 1172 10.18 -0.62 -18.64
C HIS A 1172 11.34 0.38 -18.59
N LEU A 1173 11.78 0.89 -19.74
CA LEU A 1173 12.84 1.90 -19.80
C LEU A 1173 12.25 3.30 -19.62
N LYS A 1174 12.35 3.82 -18.39
CA LYS A 1174 11.79 5.12 -18.01
C LYS A 1174 12.81 6.24 -18.21
N MET A 1175 12.42 7.26 -18.97
CA MET A 1175 13.21 8.46 -19.21
C MET A 1175 12.98 9.44 -18.05
N THR A 1176 14.01 9.70 -17.24
CA THR A 1176 13.83 10.52 -16.02
C THR A 1176 13.64 12.01 -16.34
N GLY A 1177 13.15 12.77 -15.37
CA GLY A 1177 13.01 14.23 -15.49
C GLY A 1177 14.33 14.96 -15.82
N GLY A 1178 15.48 14.36 -15.49
CA GLY A 1178 16.80 14.88 -15.85
C GLY A 1178 17.17 14.70 -17.34
N ASN A 1179 16.56 13.73 -18.03
CA ASN A 1179 16.64 13.61 -19.48
C ASN A 1179 15.67 14.61 -20.14
N TRP A 1180 14.39 14.61 -19.74
CA TRP A 1180 13.37 15.48 -20.32
C TRP A 1180 13.64 16.98 -20.14
N GLY A 1181 14.29 17.39 -19.03
CA GLY A 1181 14.63 18.79 -18.78
C GLY A 1181 15.75 19.35 -19.66
N ARG A 1182 16.42 18.50 -20.47
CA ARG A 1182 17.62 18.82 -21.24
C ARG A 1182 17.47 18.61 -22.75
N THR A 1183 16.25 18.29 -23.22
CA THR A 1183 15.97 18.05 -24.65
C THR A 1183 16.28 19.25 -25.53
N THR A 1184 16.23 20.46 -24.97
CA THR A 1184 16.51 21.74 -25.65
C THR A 1184 17.83 22.39 -25.19
N ASP A 1185 18.73 21.66 -24.52
CA ASP A 1185 20.05 22.19 -24.14
C ASP A 1185 20.84 22.59 -25.41
N PRO A 1186 21.38 23.82 -25.50
CA PRO A 1186 22.20 24.20 -26.65
C PRO A 1186 23.49 23.38 -26.71
N ASP A 1187 23.92 23.01 -27.92
CA ASP A 1187 25.24 22.41 -28.13
C ASP A 1187 26.33 23.43 -27.75
N SER A 1188 27.02 23.17 -26.63
CA SER A 1188 28.09 24.01 -26.10
C SER A 1188 29.34 23.17 -25.81
N ASP A 1189 30.52 23.79 -25.93
CA ASP A 1189 31.79 23.13 -25.66
C ASP A 1189 31.88 22.59 -24.22
N MET A 1190 31.21 23.25 -23.27
CA MET A 1190 31.08 22.79 -21.88
C MET A 1190 30.33 21.46 -21.77
N THR A 1191 29.25 21.27 -22.55
CA THR A 1191 28.50 20.00 -22.59
C THR A 1191 29.35 18.87 -23.18
N SER A 1192 30.14 19.17 -24.21
CA SER A 1192 31.09 18.23 -24.84
C SER A 1192 32.27 17.87 -23.92
N LEU A 1193 32.82 18.84 -23.19
CA LEU A 1193 33.93 18.62 -22.25
C LEU A 1193 33.48 17.79 -21.05
N ALA A 1194 32.33 18.14 -20.45
CA ALA A 1194 31.73 17.37 -19.35
C ALA A 1194 31.39 15.93 -19.77
N TYR A 1195 30.91 15.74 -21.01
CA TYR A 1195 30.70 14.43 -21.61
C TYR A 1195 32.00 13.62 -21.67
N THR A 1196 33.06 14.19 -22.24
CA THR A 1196 34.34 13.51 -22.41
C THR A 1196 34.96 13.11 -21.06
N LEU A 1197 34.85 13.98 -20.05
CA LEU A 1197 35.26 13.68 -18.67
C LEU A 1197 34.44 12.56 -18.03
N GLN A 1198 33.11 12.58 -18.17
CA GLN A 1198 32.23 11.55 -17.60
C GLN A 1198 32.46 10.18 -18.29
N ASP A 1199 32.63 10.15 -19.61
CA ASP A 1199 32.94 8.96 -20.39
C ASP A 1199 34.30 8.34 -20.01
N ILE A 1200 35.33 9.17 -19.78
CA ILE A 1200 36.65 8.72 -19.29
C ILE A 1200 36.52 8.10 -17.89
N LEU A 1201 35.84 8.77 -16.96
CA LEU A 1201 35.67 8.27 -15.58
C LEU A 1201 34.89 6.95 -15.54
N GLN A 1202 33.80 6.86 -16.28
CA GLN A 1202 32.97 5.65 -16.31
C GLN A 1202 33.71 4.48 -16.99
N LYS A 1203 34.55 4.76 -17.99
CA LYS A 1203 35.48 3.76 -18.57
C LYS A 1203 36.60 3.37 -17.62
N GLN A 1204 37.06 4.27 -16.76
CA GLN A 1204 38.04 3.96 -15.72
C GLN A 1204 37.44 3.01 -14.67
N GLU A 1205 36.24 3.27 -14.16
CA GLU A 1205 35.55 2.38 -13.21
C GLU A 1205 35.33 0.98 -13.79
N VAL A 1206 34.90 0.89 -15.05
CA VAL A 1206 34.74 -0.40 -15.76
C VAL A 1206 36.09 -1.09 -15.97
N LEU A 1207 37.18 -0.35 -16.22
CA LEU A 1207 38.53 -0.91 -16.33
C LEU A 1207 39.05 -1.42 -14.98
N GLU A 1208 38.81 -0.69 -13.90
CA GLU A 1208 39.16 -1.10 -12.52
C GLU A 1208 38.37 -2.35 -12.10
N ALA A 1209 37.07 -2.41 -12.39
CA ALA A 1209 36.25 -3.61 -12.18
C ALA A 1209 36.70 -4.81 -13.05
N TYR A 1210 37.16 -4.56 -14.28
CA TYR A 1210 37.71 -5.59 -15.15
C TYR A 1210 39.10 -6.07 -14.69
N ILE A 1211 39.94 -5.19 -14.16
CA ILE A 1211 41.23 -5.54 -13.54
C ILE A 1211 40.98 -6.40 -12.29
N MET A 1212 40.05 -6.01 -11.41
CA MET A 1212 39.63 -6.79 -10.24
C MET A 1212 39.13 -8.19 -10.62
N ARG A 1213 38.23 -8.31 -11.61
CA ARG A 1213 37.80 -9.63 -12.13
C ARG A 1213 38.97 -10.44 -12.71
N ARG A 1214 39.96 -9.79 -13.35
CA ARG A 1214 41.11 -10.50 -13.93
C ARG A 1214 42.12 -10.97 -12.87
N GLU A 1215 42.19 -10.29 -11.73
CA GLU A 1215 42.93 -10.76 -10.56
C GLU A 1215 42.24 -11.97 -9.89
N GLU A 1216 40.89 -12.01 -9.85
CA GLU A 1216 40.14 -13.19 -9.41
C GLU A 1216 40.22 -14.37 -10.41
N GLU A 1217 40.11 -14.11 -11.71
CA GLU A 1217 40.21 -15.12 -12.78
C GLU A 1217 41.63 -15.67 -12.97
N GLY A 1218 42.66 -14.98 -12.45
CA GLY A 1218 44.05 -15.46 -12.43
C GLY A 1218 44.23 -16.83 -11.75
N SER A 1219 43.25 -17.29 -10.97
CA SER A 1219 43.24 -18.60 -10.31
C SER A 1219 42.61 -19.75 -11.13
N LYS A 1220 41.88 -19.49 -12.23
CA LYS A 1220 41.16 -20.54 -12.98
C LYS A 1220 41.28 -20.38 -14.51
N ARG A 1221 41.93 -21.37 -15.15
CA ARG A 1221 41.97 -21.46 -16.62
C ARG A 1221 40.54 -21.59 -17.20
N PRO A 1222 40.13 -20.75 -18.15
CA PRO A 1222 38.84 -20.92 -18.84
C PRO A 1222 38.91 -22.13 -19.79
N LYS A 1223 37.86 -22.95 -19.79
CA LYS A 1223 37.63 -23.94 -20.85
C LYS A 1223 37.20 -23.19 -22.11
N ARG A 1224 37.80 -23.52 -23.26
CA ARG A 1224 37.25 -23.14 -24.57
C ARG A 1224 35.88 -23.81 -24.73
N ALA A 1225 34.81 -23.03 -24.70
CA ALA A 1225 33.57 -23.43 -25.37
C ALA A 1225 33.78 -23.31 -26.88
N SER A 1226 33.37 -24.32 -27.63
CA SER A 1226 33.56 -24.40 -29.08
C SER A 1226 32.52 -23.58 -29.82
N ILE A 1227 32.97 -22.63 -30.65
CA ILE A 1227 32.15 -22.08 -31.73
C ILE A 1227 32.03 -23.19 -32.78
N SER A 1228 30.94 -23.95 -32.72
CA SER A 1228 30.65 -25.05 -33.63
C SER A 1228 29.13 -25.25 -33.78
N LEU A 1229 28.42 -24.21 -34.25
CA LEU A 1229 26.98 -24.26 -34.50
C LEU A 1229 26.51 -23.27 -35.59
N VAL A 1230 27.31 -23.12 -36.66
CA VAL A 1230 26.89 -22.50 -37.94
C VAL A 1230 27.44 -23.30 -39.14
N ARG A 1231 27.56 -24.63 -39.00
CA ARG A 1231 28.10 -25.50 -40.07
C ARG A 1231 27.44 -26.86 -40.26
N ASP A 1232 26.58 -27.29 -39.33
CA ASP A 1232 25.90 -28.59 -39.39
C ASP A 1232 24.38 -28.43 -39.56
N TYR A 1233 23.96 -27.70 -40.59
CA TYR A 1233 22.67 -27.94 -41.24
C TYR A 1233 22.94 -28.41 -42.66
N SER A 1234 22.90 -29.73 -42.83
CA SER A 1234 23.19 -30.38 -44.10
C SER A 1234 22.13 -30.04 -45.14
N TRP A 1235 22.56 -29.41 -46.23
CA TRP A 1235 21.77 -29.31 -47.45
C TRP A 1235 21.50 -30.70 -48.02
N SER A 1236 20.35 -31.28 -47.70
CA SER A 1236 19.85 -32.48 -48.36
C SER A 1236 19.38 -32.11 -49.77
N SER A 1237 20.32 -32.18 -50.70
CA SER A 1237 20.12 -32.08 -52.15
C SER A 1237 19.08 -33.11 -52.65
N GLU A 1238 17.81 -32.73 -52.76
CA GLU A 1238 16.88 -33.40 -53.70
C GLU A 1238 15.65 -32.58 -54.17
N MET A 1239 15.83 -31.28 -54.43
CA MET A 1239 14.99 -30.58 -55.42
C MET A 1239 15.82 -29.49 -56.12
N VAL A 1240 15.55 -29.26 -57.41
CA VAL A 1240 16.31 -28.37 -58.32
C VAL A 1240 17.74 -28.85 -58.66
N ARG A 1241 17.85 -30.11 -59.07
CA ARG A 1241 18.62 -30.41 -60.30
C ARG A 1241 17.72 -30.15 -61.51
N GLN A 1242 17.68 -28.91 -62.00
CA GLN A 1242 17.44 -28.60 -63.41
C GLN A 1242 17.76 -27.13 -63.70
N GLU A 1243 18.33 -26.89 -64.88
CA GLU A 1243 18.58 -25.57 -65.49
C GLU A 1243 19.66 -24.66 -64.86
N ALA A 1244 20.90 -25.18 -64.91
CA ALA A 1244 22.05 -24.64 -65.68
C ALA A 1244 22.36 -23.12 -65.76
N PHE A 1245 23.68 -22.87 -65.67
CA PHE A 1245 24.50 -21.66 -65.93
C PHE A 1245 24.73 -20.67 -64.76
#